data_AF-A0A5P9CA76-F1
#
_entry.id   AF-A0A5P9CA76-F1
#
_cell.length_a   1.000
_cell.length_b   1.000
_cell.length_c   1.000
_cell.angle_alpha   90.00
_cell.angle_beta   90.00
_cell.angle_gamma   90.00
#
_symmetry.space_group_name_H-M   'P 1'
#
loop_
_entity.id
_entity.type
_entity.pdbx_description
1 polymer ?
#
loop_
_entity_poly.entity_id
_entity_poly.type
_entity_poly.pdbx_seq_one_letter_code
_entity_poly.pdbx_strand_id
1 'polypeptide(L)'
;MLFSRLSIQWKITLLAGLCLLAIVTLLVGASQFQSSRSANLVREASSGMLEESAKLRLKARGELQAIRIQRYFMDAYQYGKGFSRQILFLREQAEKRFLDAFDLREDLTRQVRTSLEANPGLLGLYLVFEPNALDGKDELFADQAELGSNEAGRFALYWSQATVGELESEAMTEELLGDTTPGDNGVAYNAWYTCPRDTRQACVLEPYYDDVGGQKTLMTSIAFPLELNGKIIGVMGLDISLASLQQISQEANAELYGGQGHVSIFSPGALLAGHSRDGSLLSQAVERAFPDHSSELRSLIQDGKDAELKHGEMLRELSPFKPIPEAKPWTVLLEVPQAVLLERAITLGAELDANRARDSLAALLIGLVAVVAGLLLMWLTARGVTRPILGVAAMLKDIASGEGDLTRRLEYARQDELGELAGWFNRFLDKLQPIIADVKNSVIDARGTADQSAAIASQTSAGMQQQYREVDQVATAFQEMSATAQDVAHNAAQAAEAARNADQASQEGLQVIGQTTNSIELLANEMNVAMQEVEGLASSSEQIGSVLEVIRAIAEQTNLLALNAAIEAARAGEAGRGFAVVADEVRNLAKRTQDSVEEIRQVIEGLQSGTREVVSTMHSSHRQAQGSVDQVSQAVAALQRISQAVSLITDMNLQIASAAEEQSSVAEEINRNVASIRDVTESISAQADESAQVSQNLNRLANHQQSLMDQFRV
;
A
#
# COMPACT_ATOMS: atom_id res chain seq x y z
N MET A 1 10.16 -4.32 99.10
CA MET A 1 11.27 -4.68 100.01
C MET A 1 11.87 -6.08 99.70
N LEU A 2 12.29 -6.35 98.46
CA LEU A 2 13.01 -7.60 98.08
C LEU A 2 14.37 -7.36 97.40
N PHE A 3 14.69 -6.13 97.00
CA PHE A 3 15.94 -5.78 96.28
C PHE A 3 17.15 -5.46 97.18
N SER A 4 16.99 -5.37 98.51
CA SER A 4 18.08 -4.96 99.42
C SER A 4 18.96 -6.12 99.94
N ARG A 5 18.62 -7.38 99.66
CA ARG A 5 19.38 -8.58 100.11
C ARG A 5 20.19 -9.31 99.02
N LEU A 6 20.21 -8.81 97.78
CA LEU A 6 20.98 -9.39 96.67
C LEU A 6 22.39 -8.78 96.61
N SER A 7 23.41 -9.60 96.34
CA SER A 7 24.79 -9.14 96.15
C SER A 7 24.90 -8.19 94.95
N ILE A 8 25.90 -7.30 94.95
CA ILE A 8 26.14 -6.33 93.87
C ILE A 8 26.24 -7.02 92.49
N GLN A 9 26.76 -8.25 92.46
CA GLN A 9 26.80 -9.12 91.28
C GLN A 9 25.40 -9.41 90.72
N TRP A 10 24.45 -9.82 91.57
CA TRP A 10 23.07 -10.10 91.17
C TRP A 10 22.28 -8.85 90.77
N LYS A 11 22.60 -7.69 91.36
CA LYS A 11 21.98 -6.42 90.99
C LYS A 11 22.41 -5.95 89.60
N ILE A 12 23.70 -6.11 89.28
CA ILE A 12 24.25 -5.73 87.98
C ILE A 12 23.79 -6.72 86.89
N THR A 13 23.82 -8.03 87.13
CA THR A 13 23.39 -9.03 86.13
C THR A 13 21.89 -8.97 85.84
N LEU A 14 21.06 -8.68 86.85
CA LEU A 14 19.60 -8.61 86.66
C LEU A 14 19.18 -7.31 85.97
N LEU A 15 19.80 -6.17 86.32
CA LEU A 15 19.53 -4.89 85.65
C LEU A 15 20.10 -4.87 84.22
N ALA A 16 21.33 -5.35 84.00
CA ALA A 16 21.96 -5.40 82.68
C ALA A 16 21.34 -6.47 81.77
N GLY A 17 20.92 -7.62 82.31
CA GLY A 17 20.19 -8.65 81.57
C GLY A 17 18.81 -8.18 81.10
N LEU A 18 18.08 -7.44 81.95
CA LEU A 18 16.81 -6.81 81.57
C LEU A 18 17.00 -5.71 80.51
N CYS A 19 18.05 -4.89 80.63
CA CYS A 19 18.39 -3.90 79.61
C CYS A 19 18.78 -4.53 78.27
N LEU A 20 19.57 -5.61 78.26
CA LEU A 20 19.96 -6.33 77.05
C LEU A 20 18.74 -6.93 76.34
N LEU A 21 17.86 -7.60 77.10
CA LEU A 21 16.66 -8.21 76.54
C LEU A 21 15.70 -7.15 75.99
N ALA A 22 15.57 -6.00 76.67
CA ALA A 22 14.80 -4.86 76.17
C ALA A 22 15.39 -4.29 74.87
N ILE A 23 16.72 -4.10 74.79
CA ILE A 23 17.40 -3.54 73.60
C ILE A 23 17.28 -4.50 72.40
N VAL A 24 17.54 -5.79 72.58
CA VAL A 24 17.45 -6.77 71.48
C VAL A 24 16.00 -6.91 70.98
N THR A 25 15.03 -6.94 71.90
CA THR A 25 13.61 -7.01 71.51
C THR A 25 13.19 -5.75 70.75
N LEU A 26 13.66 -4.57 71.18
CA LEU A 26 13.35 -3.30 70.52
C LEU A 26 14.03 -3.17 69.16
N LEU A 27 15.27 -3.65 69.01
CA LEU A 27 16.00 -3.63 67.73
C LEU A 27 15.44 -4.64 66.72
N VAL A 28 15.15 -5.88 67.13
CA VAL A 28 14.52 -6.89 66.26
C VAL A 28 13.11 -6.44 65.91
N GLY A 29 12.34 -5.89 66.86
CA GLY A 29 11.02 -5.33 66.61
C GLY A 29 11.05 -4.14 65.64
N ALA A 30 11.99 -3.20 65.82
CA ALA A 30 12.17 -2.06 64.93
C ALA A 30 12.63 -2.49 63.52
N SER A 31 13.52 -3.48 63.42
CA SER A 31 13.98 -4.04 62.14
C SER A 31 12.85 -4.75 61.39
N GLN A 32 12.03 -5.55 62.08
CA GLN A 32 10.84 -6.19 61.50
C GLN A 32 9.80 -5.15 61.06
N PHE A 33 9.59 -4.11 61.87
CA PHE A 33 8.69 -3.01 61.53
C PHE A 33 9.18 -2.22 60.31
N GLN A 34 10.46 -1.89 60.25
CA GLN A 34 11.07 -1.15 59.13
C GLN A 34 11.08 -2.00 57.85
N SER A 35 11.44 -3.28 57.92
CA SER A 35 11.39 -4.21 56.78
C SER A 35 9.96 -4.36 56.26
N SER A 36 8.98 -4.53 57.15
CA SER A 36 7.56 -4.61 56.77
C SER A 36 7.06 -3.32 56.13
N ARG A 37 7.46 -2.16 56.66
CA ARG A 37 7.10 -0.85 56.10
C ARG A 37 7.72 -0.64 54.73
N SER A 38 9.01 -0.96 54.56
CA SER A 38 9.71 -0.83 53.27
C SER A 38 9.16 -1.79 52.21
N ALA A 39 8.89 -3.05 52.57
CA ALA A 39 8.31 -4.03 51.65
C ALA A 39 6.91 -3.61 51.18
N ASN A 40 6.07 -3.12 52.10
CA ASN A 40 4.74 -2.61 51.73
C ASN A 40 4.83 -1.38 50.83
N LEU A 41 5.73 -0.43 51.12
CA LEU A 41 5.96 0.75 50.28
C LEU A 41 6.47 0.38 48.88
N VAL A 42 7.42 -0.54 48.78
CA VAL A 42 7.94 -1.01 47.48
C VAL A 42 6.85 -1.75 46.71
N ARG A 43 6.07 -2.62 47.37
CA ARG A 43 4.96 -3.34 46.73
C ARG A 43 3.89 -2.38 46.20
N GLU A 44 3.49 -1.40 47.00
CA GLU A 44 2.46 -0.42 46.63
C GLU A 44 2.95 0.50 45.49
N ALA A 45 4.18 1.03 45.60
CA ALA A 45 4.77 1.87 44.55
C ALA A 45 5.02 1.10 43.25
N SER A 46 5.58 -0.12 43.32
CA SER A 46 5.83 -0.94 42.14
C SER A 46 4.54 -1.45 41.50
N SER A 47 3.54 -1.86 42.28
CA SER A 47 2.24 -2.30 41.74
C SER A 47 1.50 -1.14 41.07
N GLY A 48 1.49 0.05 41.69
CA GLY A 48 0.85 1.23 41.12
C GLY A 48 1.51 1.68 39.81
N MET A 49 2.84 1.77 39.77
CA MET A 49 3.58 2.12 38.56
C MET A 49 3.43 1.08 37.44
N LEU A 50 3.43 -0.22 37.78
CA LEU A 50 3.28 -1.29 36.79
C LEU A 50 1.84 -1.35 36.25
N GLU A 51 0.84 -1.07 37.07
CA GLU A 51 -0.56 -0.96 36.64
C GLU A 51 -0.74 0.23 35.69
N GLU A 52 -0.21 1.41 36.02
CA GLU A 52 -0.25 2.59 35.16
C GLU A 52 0.49 2.35 33.83
N SER A 53 1.67 1.71 33.88
CA SER A 53 2.42 1.35 32.67
C SER A 53 1.67 0.33 31.80
N ALA A 54 1.00 -0.65 32.42
CA ALA A 54 0.21 -1.64 31.70
C ALA A 54 -1.01 -1.01 31.02
N LYS A 55 -1.68 -0.07 31.69
CA LYS A 55 -2.79 0.72 31.14
C LYS A 55 -2.36 1.56 29.94
N LEU A 56 -1.27 2.32 30.07
CA LEU A 56 -0.71 3.11 28.95
C LEU A 56 -0.32 2.22 27.75
N ARG A 57 0.23 1.03 28.00
CA ARG A 57 0.54 0.06 26.93
C ARG A 57 -0.72 -0.50 26.29
N LEU A 58 -1.76 -0.79 27.08
CA LEU A 58 -3.04 -1.26 26.56
C LEU A 58 -3.70 -0.19 25.68
N LYS A 59 -3.72 1.07 26.14
CA LYS A 59 -4.15 2.23 25.37
C LYS A 59 -3.42 2.36 24.03
N ALA A 60 -2.09 2.39 24.06
CA ALA A 60 -1.28 2.46 22.85
C ALA A 60 -1.53 1.29 21.90
N ARG A 61 -1.80 0.08 22.42
CA ARG A 61 -2.20 -1.06 21.58
C ARG A 61 -3.61 -0.89 21.00
N GLY A 62 -4.54 -0.34 21.76
CA GLY A 62 -5.89 -0.03 21.28
C GLY A 62 -5.86 0.95 20.11
N GLU A 63 -5.10 2.04 20.26
CA GLU A 63 -4.85 3.02 19.20
C GLU A 63 -4.19 2.38 17.97
N LEU A 64 -3.21 1.49 18.16
CA LEU A 64 -2.57 0.78 17.05
C LEU A 64 -3.56 -0.11 16.28
N GLN A 65 -4.44 -0.84 16.97
CA GLN A 65 -5.45 -1.67 16.32
C GLN A 65 -6.52 -0.82 15.62
N ALA A 66 -6.93 0.28 16.22
CA ALA A 66 -7.79 1.29 15.61
C ALA A 66 -7.17 1.83 14.30
N ILE A 67 -5.88 2.16 14.29
CA ILE A 67 -5.16 2.60 13.08
C ILE A 67 -5.09 1.48 12.02
N ARG A 68 -4.85 0.23 12.42
CA ARG A 68 -4.80 -0.93 11.50
C ARG A 68 -6.14 -1.12 10.78
N ILE A 69 -7.24 -1.08 11.52
CA ILE A 69 -8.59 -1.22 10.96
C ILE A 69 -8.97 0.02 10.14
N GLN A 70 -8.64 1.22 10.63
CA GLN A 70 -8.83 2.45 9.86
C GLN A 70 -8.13 2.38 8.51
N ARG A 71 -6.89 1.87 8.44
CA ARG A 71 -6.16 1.70 7.18
C ARG A 71 -6.91 0.79 6.22
N TYR A 72 -7.44 -0.34 6.70
CA TYR A 72 -8.23 -1.26 5.88
C TYR A 72 -9.44 -0.58 5.22
N PHE A 73 -10.20 0.23 5.98
CA PHE A 73 -11.30 1.02 5.41
C PHE A 73 -10.81 2.14 4.48
N MET A 74 -9.71 2.81 4.83
CA MET A 74 -9.15 3.90 4.03
C MET A 74 -8.61 3.41 2.68
N ASP A 75 -8.02 2.22 2.62
CA ASP A 75 -7.52 1.64 1.38
C ASP A 75 -8.69 1.36 0.42
N ALA A 76 -9.77 0.74 0.92
CA ALA A 76 -11.02 0.58 0.18
C ALA A 76 -11.61 1.95 -0.22
N TYR A 77 -11.59 2.94 0.68
CA TYR A 77 -12.12 4.27 0.40
C TYR A 77 -11.36 4.98 -0.74
N GLN A 78 -10.03 4.96 -0.72
CA GLN A 78 -9.22 5.58 -1.76
C GLN A 78 -9.41 4.86 -3.10
N TYR A 79 -9.49 3.53 -3.07
CA TYR A 79 -9.79 2.74 -4.24
C TYR A 79 -11.14 3.14 -4.88
N GLY A 80 -12.23 3.16 -4.09
CA GLY A 80 -13.55 3.54 -4.57
C GLY A 80 -13.63 4.99 -5.07
N LYS A 81 -12.92 5.91 -4.41
CA LYS A 81 -12.83 7.31 -4.83
C LYS A 81 -12.05 7.50 -6.13
N GLY A 82 -11.00 6.73 -6.36
CA GLY A 82 -10.30 6.67 -7.64
C GLY A 82 -11.20 6.12 -8.74
N PHE A 83 -11.89 5.02 -8.44
CA PHE A 83 -12.80 4.37 -9.36
C PHE A 83 -13.99 5.28 -9.74
N SER A 84 -14.52 6.09 -8.81
CA SER A 84 -15.68 6.95 -9.08
C SER A 84 -15.34 8.04 -10.09
N ARG A 85 -14.12 8.59 -10.00
CA ARG A 85 -13.58 9.54 -10.98
C ARG A 85 -13.41 8.90 -12.36
N GLN A 86 -12.96 7.66 -12.42
CA GLN A 86 -12.84 6.91 -13.67
C GLN A 86 -14.21 6.71 -14.34
N ILE A 87 -15.23 6.33 -13.58
CA ILE A 87 -16.61 6.18 -14.09
C ILE A 87 -17.16 7.50 -14.63
N LEU A 88 -17.00 8.59 -13.87
CA LEU A 88 -17.42 9.93 -14.31
C LEU A 88 -16.70 10.38 -15.59
N PHE A 89 -15.41 10.06 -15.70
CA PHE A 89 -14.60 10.37 -16.87
C PHE A 89 -15.04 9.57 -18.11
N LEU A 90 -15.33 8.28 -17.98
CA LEU A 90 -15.84 7.44 -19.07
C LEU A 90 -17.17 7.98 -19.60
N ARG A 91 -18.10 8.33 -18.69
CA ARG A 91 -19.37 8.98 -19.04
C ARG A 91 -19.15 10.30 -19.77
N GLU A 92 -18.30 11.18 -19.25
CA GLU A 92 -18.00 12.48 -19.87
C GLU A 92 -17.38 12.32 -21.27
N GLN A 93 -16.49 11.34 -21.45
CA GLN A 93 -15.94 11.02 -22.77
C GLN A 93 -17.01 10.54 -23.73
N ALA A 94 -17.93 9.68 -23.29
CA ALA A 94 -19.01 9.21 -24.13
C ALA A 94 -19.93 10.35 -24.58
N GLU A 95 -20.25 11.27 -23.68
CA GLU A 95 -21.05 12.45 -23.98
C GLU A 95 -20.32 13.39 -24.97
N LYS A 96 -19.02 13.61 -24.82
CA LYS A 96 -18.24 14.54 -25.68
C LYS A 96 -17.81 13.94 -27.02
N ARG A 97 -17.57 12.64 -27.08
CA ARG A 97 -17.06 11.93 -28.28
C ARG A 97 -18.13 11.16 -29.03
N PHE A 98 -19.40 11.27 -28.62
CA PHE A 98 -20.52 10.55 -29.20
C PHE A 98 -20.28 9.03 -29.27
N LEU A 99 -19.70 8.45 -28.21
CA LEU A 99 -19.68 6.99 -28.08
C LEU A 99 -21.12 6.48 -28.04
N ASP A 100 -21.34 5.32 -28.64
CA ASP A 100 -22.65 4.70 -28.56
C ASP A 100 -22.97 4.29 -27.12
N ALA A 101 -24.25 4.31 -26.76
CA ALA A 101 -24.67 3.97 -25.40
C ALA A 101 -24.44 2.49 -25.09
N PHE A 102 -24.49 1.62 -26.10
CA PHE A 102 -24.16 0.21 -25.96
C PHE A 102 -22.68 0.04 -25.53
N ASP A 103 -21.77 0.69 -26.26
CA ASP A 103 -20.32 0.65 -25.96
C ASP A 103 -20.03 1.19 -24.56
N LEU A 104 -20.66 2.30 -24.16
CA LEU A 104 -20.48 2.87 -22.82
C LEU A 104 -20.92 1.89 -21.72
N ARG A 105 -22.08 1.26 -21.86
CA ARG A 105 -22.60 0.32 -20.86
C ARG A 105 -21.78 -0.97 -20.81
N GLU A 106 -21.33 -1.46 -21.96
CA GLU A 106 -20.42 -2.60 -22.05
C GLU A 106 -19.08 -2.29 -21.35
N ASP A 107 -18.49 -1.13 -21.65
CA ASP A 107 -17.24 -0.69 -21.06
C ASP A 107 -17.36 -0.52 -19.55
N LEU A 108 -18.43 0.12 -19.05
CA LEU A 108 -18.69 0.26 -17.62
C LEU A 108 -18.86 -1.09 -16.93
N THR A 109 -19.59 -2.01 -17.55
CA THR A 109 -19.80 -3.36 -17.01
C THR A 109 -18.48 -4.12 -16.90
N ARG A 110 -17.67 -4.09 -17.96
CA ARG A 110 -16.33 -4.70 -17.98
C ARG A 110 -15.40 -4.05 -16.98
N GLN A 111 -15.46 -2.73 -16.85
CA GLN A 111 -14.61 -1.95 -15.97
C GLN A 111 -14.93 -2.21 -14.49
N VAL A 112 -16.21 -2.32 -14.11
CA VAL A 112 -16.63 -2.75 -12.76
C VAL A 112 -16.09 -4.15 -12.44
N ARG A 113 -16.28 -5.12 -13.35
CA ARG A 113 -15.76 -6.49 -13.18
C ARG A 113 -14.25 -6.52 -12.98
N THR A 114 -13.51 -5.87 -13.87
CA THR A 114 -12.03 -5.86 -13.86
C THR A 114 -11.49 -5.17 -12.60
N SER A 115 -12.17 -4.11 -12.17
CA SER A 115 -11.87 -3.40 -10.93
C SER A 115 -12.03 -4.30 -9.69
N LEU A 116 -13.13 -5.04 -9.59
CA LEU A 116 -13.35 -5.98 -8.48
C LEU A 116 -12.33 -7.13 -8.51
N GLU A 117 -12.05 -7.69 -9.69
CA GLU A 117 -11.06 -8.76 -9.88
C GLU A 117 -9.66 -8.35 -9.41
N ALA A 118 -9.28 -7.09 -9.63
CA ALA A 118 -8.00 -6.54 -9.18
C ALA A 118 -7.91 -6.32 -7.66
N ASN A 119 -9.02 -6.42 -6.92
CA ASN A 119 -9.11 -6.12 -5.49
C ASN A 119 -9.72 -7.29 -4.71
N PRO A 120 -8.95 -8.36 -4.43
CA PRO A 120 -9.45 -9.55 -3.75
C PRO A 120 -9.89 -9.30 -2.30
N GLY A 121 -9.59 -8.13 -1.72
CA GLY A 121 -10.04 -7.73 -0.39
C GLY A 121 -11.48 -7.18 -0.33
N LEU A 122 -12.12 -6.95 -1.47
CA LEU A 122 -13.50 -6.47 -1.59
C LEU A 122 -14.44 -7.63 -1.88
N LEU A 123 -15.61 -7.63 -1.25
CA LEU A 123 -16.65 -8.62 -1.49
C LEU A 123 -17.44 -8.31 -2.77
N GLY A 124 -17.69 -7.02 -3.04
CA GLY A 124 -18.48 -6.60 -4.17
C GLY A 124 -18.29 -5.13 -4.53
N LEU A 125 -18.71 -4.78 -5.74
CA LEU A 125 -18.67 -3.43 -6.29
C LEU A 125 -19.96 -3.20 -7.06
N TYR A 126 -20.72 -2.19 -6.66
CA TYR A 126 -21.96 -1.81 -7.34
C TYR A 126 -21.89 -0.41 -7.92
N LEU A 127 -22.66 -0.18 -8.98
CA LEU A 127 -22.77 1.08 -9.68
C LEU A 127 -24.21 1.29 -10.15
N VAL A 128 -24.86 2.32 -9.59
CA VAL A 128 -26.27 2.65 -9.84
C VAL A 128 -26.38 4.10 -10.27
N PHE A 129 -26.75 4.37 -11.52
CA PHE A 129 -27.06 5.74 -11.96
C PHE A 129 -28.49 6.12 -11.57
N GLU A 130 -28.81 7.40 -11.45
CA GLU A 130 -30.21 7.85 -11.41
C GLU A 130 -30.91 7.56 -12.76
N PRO A 131 -32.25 7.46 -12.81
CA PRO A 131 -32.97 7.22 -14.06
C PRO A 131 -32.57 8.23 -15.16
N ASN A 132 -32.20 7.71 -16.32
CA ASN A 132 -31.69 8.42 -17.50
C ASN A 132 -30.42 9.26 -17.26
N ALA A 133 -29.69 9.06 -16.15
CA ALA A 133 -28.55 9.90 -15.81
C ALA A 133 -27.22 9.46 -16.44
N LEU A 134 -27.10 8.19 -16.84
CA LEU A 134 -25.90 7.67 -17.50
C LEU A 134 -25.76 8.25 -18.92
N ASP A 135 -26.71 7.91 -19.81
CA ASP A 135 -26.67 8.22 -21.25
C ASP A 135 -28.00 8.74 -21.80
N GLY A 136 -29.04 8.86 -20.96
CA GLY A 136 -30.37 9.33 -21.34
C GLY A 136 -31.18 8.34 -22.18
N LYS A 137 -30.78 7.06 -22.23
CA LYS A 137 -31.37 6.05 -23.11
C LYS A 137 -31.81 4.78 -22.37
N ASP A 138 -32.19 4.87 -21.10
CA ASP A 138 -32.56 3.69 -20.29
C ASP A 138 -33.63 2.82 -20.98
N GLU A 139 -34.61 3.45 -21.65
CA GLU A 139 -35.67 2.74 -22.39
C GLU A 139 -35.16 1.74 -23.45
N LEU A 140 -33.95 1.92 -23.98
CA LEU A 140 -33.34 1.01 -24.96
C LEU A 140 -32.70 -0.24 -24.34
N PHE A 141 -32.47 -0.23 -23.01
CA PHE A 141 -31.69 -1.23 -22.29
C PHE A 141 -32.51 -1.99 -21.24
N ALA A 142 -33.84 -1.90 -21.28
CA ALA A 142 -34.72 -2.69 -20.42
C ALA A 142 -34.43 -4.19 -20.54
N ASP A 143 -34.32 -4.86 -19.40
CA ASP A 143 -34.03 -6.30 -19.27
C ASP A 143 -32.67 -6.74 -19.88
N GLN A 144 -31.68 -5.84 -19.95
CA GLN A 144 -30.34 -6.13 -20.48
C GLN A 144 -29.30 -6.24 -19.35
N ALA A 145 -29.44 -7.27 -18.51
CA ALA A 145 -28.56 -7.50 -17.36
C ALA A 145 -27.07 -7.65 -17.74
N GLU A 146 -26.77 -8.24 -18.91
CA GLU A 146 -25.41 -8.38 -19.45
C GLU A 146 -24.70 -7.04 -19.70
N LEU A 147 -25.46 -5.94 -19.81
CA LEU A 147 -24.96 -4.57 -19.93
C LEU A 147 -25.18 -3.76 -18.64
N GLY A 148 -25.35 -4.44 -17.50
CA GLY A 148 -25.56 -3.80 -16.21
C GLY A 148 -26.86 -3.02 -16.09
N SER A 149 -27.85 -3.32 -16.93
CA SER A 149 -29.13 -2.62 -16.99
C SER A 149 -30.26 -3.47 -16.40
N ASN A 150 -31.08 -2.89 -15.53
CA ASN A 150 -32.17 -3.58 -14.84
C ASN A 150 -33.45 -3.67 -15.69
N GLU A 151 -34.57 -4.12 -15.10
CA GLU A 151 -35.86 -4.29 -15.76
C GLU A 151 -36.48 -2.98 -16.29
N ALA A 152 -36.09 -1.83 -15.73
CA ALA A 152 -36.46 -0.50 -16.23
C ALA A 152 -35.46 0.06 -17.24
N GLY A 153 -34.37 -0.67 -17.51
CA GLY A 153 -33.26 -0.29 -18.36
C GLY A 153 -32.30 0.72 -17.73
N ARG A 154 -32.46 0.99 -16.45
CA ARG A 154 -31.56 1.82 -15.66
C ARG A 154 -30.24 1.08 -15.43
N PHE A 155 -29.12 1.78 -15.55
CA PHE A 155 -27.82 1.19 -15.22
C PHE A 155 -27.69 1.01 -13.70
N ALA A 156 -27.79 -0.24 -13.25
CA ALA A 156 -27.80 -0.64 -11.85
C ALA A 156 -27.10 -2.01 -11.73
N LEU A 157 -25.78 -1.99 -11.80
CA LEU A 157 -24.94 -3.19 -11.87
C LEU A 157 -24.31 -3.49 -10.53
N TYR A 158 -24.33 -4.75 -10.11
CA TYR A 158 -23.56 -5.27 -9.00
C TYR A 158 -22.68 -6.42 -9.47
N TRP A 159 -21.38 -6.34 -9.20
CA TRP A 159 -20.47 -7.47 -9.30
C TRP A 159 -20.03 -7.87 -7.89
N SER A 160 -19.94 -9.17 -7.64
CA SER A 160 -19.52 -9.72 -6.36
C SER A 160 -18.56 -10.90 -6.55
N GLN A 161 -17.83 -11.21 -5.49
CA GLN A 161 -16.93 -12.37 -5.40
C GLN A 161 -17.04 -13.03 -4.03
N ALA A 162 -18.08 -13.84 -3.83
CA ALA A 162 -18.27 -14.57 -2.57
C ALA A 162 -17.05 -15.43 -2.21
N THR A 163 -16.45 -16.06 -3.24
CA THR A 163 -15.11 -16.65 -3.19
C THR A 163 -14.18 -15.77 -4.03
N VAL A 164 -13.01 -15.42 -3.51
CA VAL A 164 -12.02 -14.60 -4.24
C VAL A 164 -11.72 -15.20 -5.62
N GLY A 165 -11.96 -14.42 -6.68
CA GLY A 165 -11.77 -14.84 -8.08
C GLY A 165 -12.97 -15.49 -8.76
N GLU A 166 -14.02 -15.88 -8.02
CA GLU A 166 -15.30 -16.35 -8.57
C GLU A 166 -16.28 -15.17 -8.66
N LEU A 167 -16.29 -14.51 -9.82
CA LEU A 167 -17.07 -13.28 -10.04
C LEU A 167 -18.47 -13.58 -10.56
N GLU A 168 -19.47 -13.01 -9.91
CA GLU A 168 -20.87 -13.08 -10.31
C GLU A 168 -21.45 -11.68 -10.44
N SER A 169 -22.38 -11.49 -11.38
CA SER A 169 -23.03 -10.21 -11.63
C SER A 169 -24.54 -10.30 -11.52
N GLU A 170 -25.16 -9.25 -10.99
CA GLU A 170 -26.60 -9.04 -11.07
C GLU A 170 -26.92 -7.61 -11.51
N ALA A 171 -28.09 -7.45 -12.13
CA ALA A 171 -28.70 -6.15 -12.35
C ALA A 171 -29.74 -5.91 -11.25
N MET A 172 -29.50 -4.91 -10.40
CA MET A 172 -30.36 -4.59 -9.26
C MET A 172 -31.69 -3.98 -9.70
N THR A 173 -32.79 -4.56 -9.23
CA THR A 173 -34.13 -4.14 -9.63
C THR A 173 -34.56 -2.83 -8.99
N GLU A 174 -35.54 -2.13 -9.57
CA GLU A 174 -36.14 -0.94 -8.96
C GLU A 174 -36.85 -1.27 -7.64
N GLU A 175 -37.36 -2.49 -7.50
CA GLU A 175 -37.91 -2.98 -6.22
C GLU A 175 -36.81 -3.00 -5.14
N LEU A 176 -35.63 -3.54 -5.46
CA LEU A 176 -34.48 -3.59 -4.55
C LEU A 176 -33.97 -2.19 -4.20
N LEU A 177 -33.81 -1.32 -5.21
CA LEU A 177 -33.39 0.07 -5.03
C LEU A 177 -34.41 0.88 -4.22
N GLY A 178 -35.69 0.50 -4.27
CA GLY A 178 -36.79 1.07 -3.50
C GLY A 178 -37.03 0.44 -2.13
N ASP A 179 -36.30 -0.63 -1.77
CA ASP A 179 -36.57 -1.38 -0.55
C ASP A 179 -36.12 -0.62 0.71
N THR A 180 -37.11 -0.07 1.40
CA THR A 180 -36.93 0.67 2.66
C THR A 180 -37.22 -0.18 3.89
N THR A 181 -37.37 -1.50 3.73
CA THR A 181 -37.57 -2.43 4.83
C THR A 181 -36.41 -2.29 5.82
N PRO A 182 -36.67 -2.03 7.11
CA PRO A 182 -35.61 -1.96 8.10
C PRO A 182 -34.93 -3.31 8.27
N GLY A 183 -33.61 -3.32 8.15
CA GLY A 183 -32.79 -4.48 8.50
C GLY A 183 -32.72 -4.71 10.01
N ASP A 184 -31.99 -5.75 10.43
CA ASP A 184 -31.77 -6.07 11.85
C ASP A 184 -31.09 -4.94 12.63
N ASN A 185 -30.39 -4.05 11.93
CA ASN A 185 -29.74 -2.84 12.46
C ASN A 185 -30.69 -1.63 12.59
N GLY A 186 -31.96 -1.76 12.16
CA GLY A 186 -32.96 -0.69 12.15
C GLY A 186 -32.78 0.36 11.05
N VAL A 187 -31.82 0.17 10.15
CA VAL A 187 -31.57 1.01 8.98
C VAL A 187 -32.29 0.41 7.77
N ALA A 188 -32.83 1.25 6.89
CA ALA A 188 -33.44 0.80 5.64
C ALA A 188 -32.45 -0.03 4.81
N TYR A 189 -32.91 -1.13 4.23
CA TYR A 189 -32.07 -2.04 3.43
C TYR A 189 -31.32 -1.30 2.33
N ASN A 190 -31.99 -0.46 1.55
CA ASN A 190 -31.38 0.34 0.47
C ASN A 190 -30.52 1.53 0.94
N ALA A 191 -30.07 1.58 2.21
CA ALA A 191 -29.21 2.66 2.72
C ALA A 191 -27.88 2.76 1.97
N TRP A 192 -27.38 1.65 1.42
CA TRP A 192 -26.20 1.61 0.55
C TRP A 192 -26.37 2.45 -0.73
N TYR A 193 -27.61 2.66 -1.18
CA TYR A 193 -27.95 3.55 -2.29
C TYR A 193 -28.38 4.93 -1.79
N THR A 194 -29.28 5.00 -0.81
CA THR A 194 -29.91 6.28 -0.41
C THR A 194 -29.00 7.17 0.44
N CYS A 195 -28.13 6.62 1.30
CA CYS A 195 -27.27 7.42 2.17
C CYS A 195 -26.37 8.40 1.40
N PRO A 196 -25.53 7.96 0.44
CA PRO A 196 -24.67 8.89 -0.29
C PRO A 196 -25.46 9.82 -1.21
N ARG A 197 -26.58 9.34 -1.78
CA ARG A 197 -27.46 10.14 -2.63
C ARG A 197 -28.06 11.33 -1.89
N ASP A 198 -28.58 11.07 -0.69
CA ASP A 198 -29.34 12.06 0.08
C ASP A 198 -28.41 12.98 0.88
N THR A 199 -27.29 12.45 1.41
CA THR A 199 -26.32 13.24 2.18
C THR A 199 -25.29 13.97 1.32
N ARG A 200 -25.11 13.54 0.06
CA ARG A 200 -24.05 14.00 -0.86
C ARG A 200 -22.63 13.81 -0.31
N GLN A 201 -22.45 12.83 0.57
CA GLN A 201 -21.17 12.45 1.16
C GLN A 201 -20.99 10.95 1.08
N ALA A 202 -19.73 10.49 1.17
CA ALA A 202 -19.48 9.07 1.29
C ALA A 202 -20.02 8.55 2.63
N CYS A 203 -20.65 7.37 2.61
CA CYS A 203 -21.21 6.73 3.80
C CYS A 203 -20.49 5.40 4.07
N VAL A 204 -20.25 5.10 5.35
CA VAL A 204 -19.93 3.75 5.81
C VAL A 204 -21.15 3.23 6.56
N LEU A 205 -21.70 2.13 6.10
CA LEU A 205 -22.96 1.60 6.62
C LEU A 205 -22.77 0.86 7.94
N GLU A 206 -23.86 0.69 8.66
CA GLU A 206 -23.92 -0.29 9.75
C GLU A 206 -23.85 -1.71 9.16
N PRO A 207 -23.31 -2.71 9.87
CA PRO A 207 -23.38 -4.10 9.45
C PRO A 207 -24.80 -4.52 9.05
N TYR A 208 -24.94 -5.14 7.89
CA TYR A 208 -26.21 -5.61 7.36
C TYR A 208 -26.03 -6.92 6.58
N TYR A 209 -27.14 -7.61 6.35
CA TYR A 209 -27.16 -8.82 5.53
C TYR A 209 -27.58 -8.47 4.11
N ASP A 210 -26.89 -9.07 3.16
CA ASP A 210 -27.29 -9.05 1.76
C ASP A 210 -27.20 -10.45 1.15
N ASP A 211 -27.81 -10.64 -0.02
CA ASP A 211 -27.64 -11.85 -0.83
C ASP A 211 -26.47 -11.66 -1.81
N VAL A 212 -25.45 -12.52 -1.70
CA VAL A 212 -24.29 -12.52 -2.59
C VAL A 212 -24.13 -13.93 -3.15
N GLY A 213 -24.39 -14.10 -4.44
CA GLY A 213 -24.33 -15.41 -5.10
C GLY A 213 -25.27 -16.45 -4.52
N GLY A 214 -26.47 -16.04 -4.10
CA GLY A 214 -27.47 -16.90 -3.47
C GLY A 214 -27.18 -17.22 -1.99
N GLN A 215 -26.17 -16.58 -1.39
CA GLN A 215 -25.80 -16.76 0.00
C GLN A 215 -26.01 -15.48 0.80
N LYS A 216 -26.77 -15.61 1.89
CA LYS A 216 -26.96 -14.54 2.86
C LYS A 216 -25.62 -14.22 3.55
N THR A 217 -25.02 -13.11 3.16
CA THR A 217 -23.69 -12.69 3.59
C THR A 217 -23.78 -11.45 4.46
N LEU A 218 -23.00 -11.44 5.54
CA LEU A 218 -22.92 -10.29 6.44
C LEU A 218 -21.79 -9.37 5.99
N MET A 219 -22.11 -8.10 5.77
CA MET A 219 -21.19 -7.12 5.21
C MET A 219 -21.43 -5.70 5.74
N THR A 220 -20.52 -4.81 5.37
CA THR A 220 -20.66 -3.35 5.47
C THR A 220 -20.19 -2.77 4.16
N SER A 221 -20.65 -1.57 3.81
CA SER A 221 -20.27 -0.96 2.53
C SER A 221 -19.77 0.46 2.71
N ILE A 222 -18.84 0.85 1.84
CA ILE A 222 -18.44 2.23 1.63
C ILE A 222 -19.13 2.70 0.35
N ALA A 223 -20.11 3.59 0.50
CA ALA A 223 -20.94 4.08 -0.59
C ALA A 223 -20.58 5.54 -0.93
N PHE A 224 -20.47 5.85 -2.22
CA PHE A 224 -20.00 7.11 -2.76
C PHE A 224 -21.06 7.76 -3.65
N PRO A 225 -21.31 9.07 -3.51
CA PRO A 225 -22.11 9.80 -4.47
C PRO A 225 -21.32 10.02 -5.76
N LEU A 226 -21.97 9.80 -6.89
CA LEU A 226 -21.48 10.26 -8.20
C LEU A 226 -22.10 11.61 -8.48
N GLU A 227 -21.29 12.66 -8.39
CA GLU A 227 -21.74 14.04 -8.52
C GLU A 227 -21.23 14.68 -9.82
N LEU A 228 -22.14 15.31 -10.56
CA LEU A 228 -21.83 16.09 -11.75
C LEU A 228 -22.50 17.46 -11.67
N ASN A 229 -21.74 18.54 -11.79
CA ASN A 229 -22.23 19.92 -11.76
C ASN A 229 -23.14 20.25 -10.57
N GLY A 230 -22.83 19.72 -9.38
CA GLY A 230 -23.63 19.98 -8.20
C GLY A 230 -24.90 19.12 -8.08
N LYS A 231 -25.09 18.10 -8.91
CA LYS A 231 -26.22 17.16 -8.87
C LYS A 231 -25.71 15.73 -8.73
N ILE A 232 -26.35 14.95 -7.87
CA ILE A 232 -26.11 13.50 -7.80
C ILE A 232 -26.72 12.84 -9.03
N ILE A 233 -25.89 12.13 -9.78
CA ILE A 233 -26.28 11.38 -10.99
C ILE A 233 -26.22 9.87 -10.78
N GLY A 234 -25.74 9.41 -9.62
CA GLY A 234 -25.66 8.00 -9.28
C GLY A 234 -24.94 7.77 -7.97
N VAL A 235 -24.76 6.50 -7.66
CA VAL A 235 -24.08 5.99 -6.47
C VAL A 235 -23.23 4.81 -6.89
N MET A 236 -22.04 4.71 -6.30
CA MET A 236 -21.22 3.52 -6.38
C MET A 236 -20.91 3.08 -4.95
N GLY A 237 -20.73 1.80 -4.70
CA GLY A 237 -20.16 1.38 -3.43
C GLY A 237 -19.34 0.11 -3.53
N LEU A 238 -18.59 -0.09 -2.45
CA LEU A 238 -17.71 -1.21 -2.25
C LEU A 238 -18.18 -1.99 -1.03
N ASP A 239 -18.41 -3.27 -1.20
CA ASP A 239 -18.82 -4.14 -0.10
C ASP A 239 -17.61 -4.79 0.54
N ILE A 240 -17.62 -4.80 1.86
CA ILE A 240 -16.59 -5.35 2.73
C ILE A 240 -17.23 -6.45 3.54
N SER A 241 -16.73 -7.67 3.37
CA SER A 241 -17.19 -8.82 4.16
C SER A 241 -16.85 -8.63 5.64
N LEU A 242 -17.83 -8.87 6.52
CA LEU A 242 -17.55 -8.90 7.96
C LEU A 242 -16.66 -10.08 8.36
N ALA A 243 -16.54 -11.11 7.51
CA ALA A 243 -15.55 -12.18 7.72
C ALA A 243 -14.12 -11.63 7.72
N SER A 244 -13.82 -10.63 6.86
CA SER A 244 -12.51 -9.97 6.82
C SER A 244 -12.25 -9.18 8.11
N LEU A 245 -13.23 -8.42 8.59
CA LEU A 245 -13.12 -7.68 9.86
C LEU A 245 -13.02 -8.63 11.07
N GLN A 246 -13.73 -9.75 11.04
CA GLN A 246 -13.64 -10.82 12.02
C GLN A 246 -12.24 -11.43 12.04
N GLN A 247 -11.65 -11.71 10.87
CA GLN A 247 -10.28 -12.22 10.77
C GLN A 247 -9.28 -11.22 11.35
N ILE A 248 -9.40 -9.93 11.02
CA ILE A 248 -8.55 -8.87 11.62
C ILE A 248 -8.67 -8.88 13.15
N SER A 249 -9.88 -9.04 13.69
CA SER A 249 -10.12 -9.13 15.14
C SER A 249 -9.43 -10.35 15.77
N GLN A 250 -9.48 -11.52 15.11
CA GLN A 250 -8.85 -12.75 15.56
C GLN A 250 -7.32 -12.69 15.52
N GLU A 251 -6.75 -12.16 14.43
CA GLU A 251 -5.30 -11.94 14.28
C GLU A 251 -4.78 -10.95 15.34
N ALA A 252 -5.49 -9.83 15.52
CA ALA A 252 -5.17 -8.84 16.54
C ALA A 252 -5.19 -9.45 17.95
N ASN A 253 -6.11 -10.38 18.21
CA ASN A 253 -6.15 -11.10 19.48
C ASN A 253 -4.93 -12.01 19.67
N ALA A 254 -4.53 -12.76 18.64
CA ALA A 254 -3.35 -13.63 18.71
C ALA A 254 -2.07 -12.84 19.07
N GLU A 255 -1.94 -11.62 18.55
CA GLU A 255 -0.84 -10.69 18.87
C GLU A 255 -0.97 -10.04 20.27
N LEU A 256 -2.18 -9.98 20.82
CA LEU A 256 -2.50 -9.34 22.10
C LEU A 256 -2.21 -10.30 23.27
N TYR A 257 -1.02 -10.15 23.87
CA TYR A 257 -0.55 -10.95 25.01
C TYR A 257 -0.60 -12.47 24.77
N GLY A 258 -0.31 -12.89 23.53
CA GLY A 258 -0.30 -14.31 23.14
C GLY A 258 -1.69 -14.94 23.09
N GLY A 259 -2.72 -14.18 22.72
CA GLY A 259 -4.10 -14.67 22.62
C GLY A 259 -4.88 -14.62 23.93
N GLN A 260 -4.31 -14.07 25.00
CA GLN A 260 -4.95 -14.01 26.32
C GLN A 260 -5.87 -12.79 26.51
N GLY A 261 -5.95 -11.91 25.50
CA GLY A 261 -6.92 -10.82 25.45
C GLY A 261 -8.16 -11.19 24.63
N HIS A 262 -8.89 -10.15 24.26
CA HIS A 262 -9.91 -10.16 23.23
C HIS A 262 -9.95 -8.81 22.52
N VAL A 263 -10.23 -8.83 21.23
CA VAL A 263 -10.48 -7.66 20.39
C VAL A 263 -11.90 -7.72 19.87
N SER A 264 -12.59 -6.58 19.86
CA SER A 264 -13.87 -6.41 19.17
C SER A 264 -13.88 -5.12 18.37
N ILE A 265 -14.64 -5.09 17.29
CA ILE A 265 -14.83 -3.94 16.41
C ILE A 265 -16.31 -3.61 16.44
N PHE A 266 -16.65 -2.37 16.77
CA PHE A 266 -18.01 -1.86 16.82
C PHE A 266 -18.24 -0.80 15.75
N SER A 267 -19.38 -0.91 15.09
CA SER A 267 -19.93 0.15 14.27
C SER A 267 -20.56 1.27 15.12
N PRO A 268 -20.91 2.43 14.54
CA PRO A 268 -21.47 3.57 15.27
C PRO A 268 -22.79 3.24 16.00
N GLY A 269 -23.59 2.30 15.49
CA GLY A 269 -24.79 1.76 16.12
C GLY A 269 -24.54 0.88 17.35
N ALA A 270 -23.28 0.67 17.71
CA ALA A 270 -22.81 -0.31 18.68
C ALA A 270 -23.17 -1.76 18.30
N LEU A 271 -23.06 -2.08 17.00
CA LEU A 271 -23.17 -3.45 16.48
C LEU A 271 -21.77 -4.04 16.29
N LEU A 272 -21.64 -5.34 16.54
CA LEU A 272 -20.36 -6.04 16.36
C LEU A 272 -20.06 -6.25 14.88
N ALA A 273 -18.95 -5.66 14.42
CA ALA A 273 -18.39 -5.90 13.10
C ALA A 273 -17.20 -6.88 13.12
N GLY A 274 -16.64 -7.12 14.29
CA GLY A 274 -15.60 -8.12 14.54
C GLY A 274 -15.60 -8.50 16.02
N HIS A 275 -15.47 -9.78 16.34
CA HIS A 275 -15.43 -10.26 17.72
C HIS A 275 -14.56 -11.51 17.85
N SER A 276 -13.32 -11.33 18.30
CA SER A 276 -12.34 -12.42 18.42
C SER A 276 -12.76 -13.60 19.30
N ARG A 277 -13.65 -13.39 20.29
CA ARG A 277 -14.11 -14.44 21.21
C ARG A 277 -15.15 -15.35 20.55
N ASP A 278 -16.08 -14.77 19.79
CA ASP A 278 -17.21 -15.50 19.20
C ASP A 278 -17.73 -14.78 17.95
N GLY A 279 -17.41 -15.32 16.77
CA GLY A 279 -17.88 -14.78 15.49
C GLY A 279 -19.38 -14.95 15.24
N SER A 280 -20.10 -15.75 16.04
CA SER A 280 -21.56 -15.90 15.89
C SER A 280 -22.35 -14.67 16.37
N LEU A 281 -21.67 -13.73 17.05
CA LEU A 281 -22.25 -12.49 17.56
C LEU A 281 -22.10 -11.30 16.60
N LEU A 282 -21.55 -11.50 15.40
CA LEU A 282 -21.50 -10.45 14.39
C LEU A 282 -22.90 -9.91 14.06
N SER A 283 -22.96 -8.62 13.76
CA SER A 283 -24.16 -7.78 13.62
C SER A 283 -25.04 -7.63 14.86
N GLN A 284 -24.78 -8.36 15.95
CA GLN A 284 -25.54 -8.23 17.18
C GLN A 284 -25.16 -6.94 17.91
N ALA A 285 -26.14 -6.37 18.62
CA ALA A 285 -25.94 -5.21 19.45
C ALA A 285 -25.05 -5.53 20.67
N VAL A 286 -24.35 -4.51 21.19
CA VAL A 286 -23.43 -4.63 22.33
C VAL A 286 -24.03 -5.34 23.56
N GLU A 287 -25.35 -5.23 23.79
CA GLU A 287 -26.08 -5.92 24.87
C GLU A 287 -25.96 -7.44 24.82
N ARG A 288 -25.90 -8.01 23.62
CA ARG A 288 -25.85 -9.46 23.41
C ARG A 288 -24.49 -10.04 23.84
N ALA A 289 -23.41 -9.29 23.61
CA ALA A 289 -22.06 -9.70 23.96
C ALA A 289 -21.62 -9.22 25.36
N PHE A 290 -22.20 -8.11 25.84
CA PHE A 290 -21.79 -7.44 27.09
C PHE A 290 -23.01 -7.05 27.94
N PRO A 291 -23.75 -8.03 28.51
CA PRO A 291 -25.02 -7.76 29.18
C PRO A 291 -24.90 -6.89 30.43
N ASP A 292 -23.81 -7.02 31.20
CA ASP A 292 -23.72 -6.40 32.53
C ASP A 292 -23.44 -4.88 32.49
N HIS A 293 -22.98 -4.32 31.35
CA HIS A 293 -22.61 -2.89 31.22
C HIS A 293 -22.86 -2.32 29.81
N SER A 294 -23.81 -2.89 29.08
CA SER A 294 -24.11 -2.54 27.70
C SER A 294 -24.44 -1.05 27.50
N SER A 295 -25.13 -0.42 28.45
CA SER A 295 -25.53 0.98 28.35
C SER A 295 -24.35 1.95 28.37
N GLU A 296 -23.34 1.66 29.20
CA GLU A 296 -22.12 2.48 29.28
C GLU A 296 -21.27 2.32 28.02
N LEU A 297 -21.05 1.07 27.57
CA LEU A 297 -20.34 0.80 26.33
C LEU A 297 -21.03 1.41 25.12
N ARG A 298 -22.36 1.25 25.01
CA ARG A 298 -23.17 1.86 23.94
C ARG A 298 -22.97 3.38 23.90
N SER A 299 -23.07 4.04 25.05
CA SER A 299 -22.90 5.50 25.13
C SER A 299 -21.50 5.93 24.68
N LEU A 300 -20.45 5.22 25.11
CA LEU A 300 -19.07 5.57 24.76
C LEU A 300 -18.77 5.34 23.28
N ILE A 301 -19.28 4.24 22.69
CA ILE A 301 -19.16 3.94 21.26
C ILE A 301 -19.86 5.01 20.44
N GLN A 302 -21.10 5.37 20.80
CA GLN A 302 -21.90 6.36 20.07
C GLN A 302 -21.32 7.78 20.18
N ASP A 303 -20.73 8.11 21.34
CA ASP A 303 -20.02 9.37 21.55
C ASP A 303 -18.67 9.43 20.81
N GLY A 304 -18.12 8.28 20.40
CA GLY A 304 -16.82 8.18 19.74
C GLY A 304 -15.65 8.64 20.61
N LYS A 305 -15.68 8.33 21.91
CA LYS A 305 -14.65 8.73 22.88
C LYS A 305 -13.74 7.57 23.23
N ASP A 306 -12.46 7.87 23.42
CA ASP A 306 -11.55 6.95 24.07
C ASP A 306 -11.91 6.79 25.55
N ALA A 307 -11.83 5.58 26.06
CA ALA A 307 -12.16 5.30 27.45
C ALA A 307 -11.47 4.03 27.95
N GLU A 308 -10.88 4.14 29.14
CA GLU A 308 -10.44 3.00 29.94
C GLU A 308 -11.56 2.61 30.88
N LEU A 309 -11.98 1.35 30.84
CA LEU A 309 -12.96 0.80 31.77
C LEU A 309 -12.35 -0.39 32.51
N LYS A 310 -12.64 -0.48 33.81
CA LYS A 310 -12.32 -1.67 34.61
C LYS A 310 -13.61 -2.36 35.00
N HIS A 311 -13.79 -3.59 34.55
CA HIS A 311 -14.96 -4.38 34.89
C HIS A 311 -14.56 -5.79 35.33
N GLY A 312 -14.87 -6.12 36.60
CA GLY A 312 -14.38 -7.34 37.23
C GLY A 312 -12.85 -7.41 37.21
N GLU A 313 -12.33 -8.52 36.70
CA GLU A 313 -10.88 -8.73 36.50
C GLU A 313 -10.40 -8.31 35.10
N MET A 314 -11.26 -7.72 34.27
CA MET A 314 -10.92 -7.30 32.90
C MET A 314 -10.66 -5.80 32.84
N LEU A 315 -9.52 -5.42 32.26
CA LEU A 315 -9.26 -4.07 31.79
C LEU A 315 -9.70 -3.95 30.34
N ARG A 316 -10.46 -2.91 30.05
CA ARG A 316 -11.00 -2.61 28.74
C ARG A 316 -10.50 -1.27 28.25
N GLU A 317 -10.12 -1.22 26.99
CA GLU A 317 -9.75 0.01 26.31
C GLU A 317 -10.61 0.19 25.07
N LEU A 318 -11.31 1.32 25.00
CA LEU A 318 -12.07 1.75 23.84
C LEU A 318 -11.22 2.75 23.05
N SER A 319 -10.96 2.43 21.79
CA SER A 319 -10.20 3.28 20.88
C SER A 319 -11.06 3.60 19.64
N PRO A 320 -11.64 4.80 19.57
CA PRO A 320 -12.45 5.21 18.43
C PRO A 320 -11.56 5.50 17.21
N PHE A 321 -12.08 5.22 16.02
CA PHE A 321 -11.44 5.57 14.75
C PHE A 321 -12.49 5.94 13.71
N LYS A 322 -12.12 6.80 12.77
CA LYS A 322 -12.98 7.12 11.62
C LYS A 322 -12.59 6.21 10.45
N PRO A 323 -13.47 5.31 9.97
CA PRO A 323 -13.13 4.43 8.85
C PRO A 323 -12.84 5.23 7.58
N ILE A 324 -13.56 6.35 7.38
CA ILE A 324 -13.33 7.36 6.34
C ILE A 324 -13.53 8.75 6.94
N PRO A 325 -13.00 9.84 6.33
CA PRO A 325 -13.07 11.19 6.91
C PRO A 325 -14.48 11.69 7.25
N GLU A 326 -15.46 11.36 6.39
CA GLU A 326 -16.86 11.80 6.48
C GLU A 326 -17.71 10.94 7.43
N ALA A 327 -17.24 9.76 7.82
CA ALA A 327 -18.03 8.82 8.61
C ALA A 327 -18.03 9.12 10.12
N LYS A 328 -19.06 8.61 10.79
CA LYS A 328 -19.10 8.53 12.26
C LYS A 328 -18.00 7.58 12.76
N PRO A 329 -17.46 7.79 13.97
CA PRO A 329 -16.43 6.91 14.52
C PRO A 329 -16.94 5.49 14.74
N TRP A 330 -16.17 4.53 14.28
CA TRP A 330 -16.21 3.14 14.72
C TRP A 330 -15.32 3.00 15.95
N THR A 331 -15.40 1.90 16.68
CA THR A 331 -14.63 1.71 17.92
C THR A 331 -14.01 0.33 17.99
N VAL A 332 -12.73 0.27 18.33
CA VAL A 332 -12.06 -0.98 18.74
C VAL A 332 -12.16 -1.09 20.25
N LEU A 333 -12.59 -2.26 20.73
CA LEU A 333 -12.57 -2.61 22.14
C LEU A 333 -11.50 -3.68 22.36
N LEU A 334 -10.49 -3.38 23.16
CA LEU A 334 -9.59 -4.39 23.70
C LEU A 334 -10.06 -4.79 25.09
N GLU A 335 -10.04 -6.09 25.39
CA GLU A 335 -10.24 -6.61 26.73
C GLU A 335 -9.04 -7.48 27.12
N VAL A 336 -8.39 -7.20 28.25
CA VAL A 336 -7.29 -8.02 28.74
C VAL A 336 -7.49 -8.30 30.23
N PRO A 337 -7.33 -9.56 30.69
CA PRO A 337 -7.37 -9.87 32.10
C PRO A 337 -6.26 -9.13 32.85
N GLN A 338 -6.60 -8.51 33.97
CA GLN A 338 -5.67 -7.76 34.80
C GLN A 338 -4.50 -8.64 35.28
N ALA A 339 -4.75 -9.94 35.51
CA ALA A 339 -3.72 -10.91 35.88
C ALA A 339 -2.62 -11.05 34.81
N VAL A 340 -2.96 -10.98 33.53
CA VAL A 340 -2.02 -11.07 32.39
C VAL A 340 -1.17 -9.80 32.31
N LEU A 341 -1.80 -8.63 32.52
CA LEU A 341 -1.11 -7.34 32.52
C LEU A 341 -0.12 -7.20 33.70
N LEU A 342 -0.49 -7.74 34.86
CA LEU A 342 0.26 -7.64 36.10
C LEU A 342 1.10 -8.88 36.42
N GLU A 343 1.23 -9.84 35.51
CA GLU A 343 1.95 -11.11 35.74
C GLU A 343 3.34 -10.85 36.35
N ARG A 344 4.11 -9.91 35.77
CA ARG A 344 5.43 -9.52 36.27
C ARG A 344 5.41 -8.85 37.64
N ALA A 345 4.34 -8.13 37.98
CA ALA A 345 4.16 -7.50 39.29
C ALA A 345 3.82 -8.57 40.36
N ILE A 346 3.01 -9.56 39.98
CA ILE A 346 2.62 -10.68 40.85
C ILE A 346 3.84 -11.57 41.14
N THR A 347 4.66 -11.89 40.13
CA THR A 347 5.89 -12.67 40.33
C THR A 347 6.90 -11.94 41.21
N LEU A 348 7.07 -10.62 41.00
CA LEU A 348 7.94 -9.79 41.85
C LEU A 348 7.45 -9.77 43.31
N GLY A 349 6.13 -9.65 43.53
CA GLY A 349 5.54 -9.73 44.86
C GLY A 349 5.80 -11.07 45.55
N ALA A 350 5.68 -12.18 44.80
CA ALA A 350 5.94 -13.53 45.31
C ALA A 350 7.42 -13.73 45.68
N GLU A 351 8.36 -13.19 44.90
CA GLU A 351 9.80 -13.24 45.23
C GLU A 351 10.14 -12.41 46.48
N LEU A 352 9.55 -11.22 46.63
CA LEU A 352 9.71 -10.38 47.82
C LEU A 352 9.15 -11.06 49.08
N ASP A 353 7.99 -11.72 48.97
CA ASP A 353 7.38 -12.47 50.08
C ASP A 353 8.21 -13.71 50.46
N ALA A 354 8.81 -14.40 49.48
CA ALA A 354 9.70 -15.55 49.73
C ALA A 354 11.02 -15.14 50.42
N ASN A 355 11.62 -14.02 50.02
CA ASN A 355 12.83 -13.48 50.64
C ASN A 355 12.55 -12.99 52.08
N ARG A 356 11.40 -12.37 52.32
CA ARG A 356 10.96 -11.96 53.67
C ARG A 356 10.88 -13.12 54.66
N ALA A 357 10.31 -14.25 54.25
CA ALA A 357 10.19 -15.42 55.13
C ALA A 357 11.57 -15.93 55.60
N ARG A 358 12.57 -15.88 54.72
CA ARG A 358 13.95 -16.25 55.05
C ARG A 358 14.62 -15.21 55.96
N ASP A 359 14.46 -13.93 55.67
CA ASP A 359 15.06 -12.83 56.44
C ASP A 359 14.48 -12.71 57.85
N SER A 360 13.16 -12.92 58.02
CA SER A 360 12.53 -12.90 59.34
C SER A 360 12.98 -14.06 60.24
N LEU A 361 13.20 -15.25 59.66
CA LEU A 361 13.72 -16.42 60.37
C LEU A 361 15.18 -16.20 60.79
N ALA A 362 16.01 -15.66 59.88
CA ALA A 362 17.39 -15.32 60.18
C ALA A 362 17.50 -14.26 61.30
N ALA A 363 16.69 -13.19 61.25
CA ALA A 363 16.69 -12.14 62.28
C ALA A 363 16.24 -12.66 63.66
N LEU A 364 15.27 -13.58 63.71
CA LEU A 364 14.83 -14.22 64.96
C LEU A 364 15.89 -15.16 65.54
N LEU A 365 16.56 -15.94 64.69
CA LEU A 365 17.66 -16.83 65.11
C LEU A 365 18.87 -16.03 65.60
N ILE A 366 19.24 -14.95 64.89
CA ILE A 366 20.33 -14.05 65.30
C ILE A 366 19.98 -13.34 66.62
N GLY A 367 18.73 -12.88 66.79
CA GLY A 367 18.24 -12.28 68.04
C GLY A 367 18.26 -13.26 69.22
N LEU A 368 17.84 -14.50 69.01
CA LEU A 368 17.88 -15.57 70.02
C LEU A 368 19.33 -15.89 70.42
N VAL A 369 20.23 -16.02 69.44
CA VAL A 369 21.65 -16.26 69.68
C VAL A 369 22.30 -15.07 70.42
N ALA A 370 21.94 -13.82 70.09
CA ALA A 370 22.46 -12.63 70.77
C ALA A 370 22.02 -12.53 72.24
N VAL A 371 20.78 -12.91 72.57
CA VAL A 371 20.29 -12.96 73.96
C VAL A 371 21.00 -14.06 74.76
N VAL A 372 21.16 -15.25 74.17
CA VAL A 372 21.87 -16.37 74.80
C VAL A 372 23.35 -16.04 75.00
N ALA A 373 24.01 -15.50 73.99
CA ALA A 373 25.42 -15.10 74.05
C ALA A 373 25.64 -13.94 75.04
N GLY A 374 24.73 -12.96 75.13
CA GLY A 374 24.84 -11.85 76.06
C GLY A 374 24.62 -12.23 77.53
N LEU A 375 23.74 -13.20 77.81
CA LEU A 375 23.60 -13.80 79.15
C LEU A 375 24.82 -14.64 79.54
N LEU A 376 25.47 -15.31 78.57
CA LEU A 376 26.69 -16.09 78.75
C LEU A 376 27.93 -15.19 79.00
N LEU A 377 28.08 -14.10 78.25
CA LEU A 377 29.16 -13.11 78.38
C LEU A 377 29.11 -12.33 79.71
N MET A 378 27.90 -12.07 80.25
CA MET A 378 27.72 -11.45 81.57
C MET A 378 28.10 -12.37 82.73
N TRP A 379 28.00 -13.69 82.54
CA TRP A 379 28.45 -14.68 83.53
C TRP A 379 29.98 -14.83 83.53
N LEU A 380 30.62 -14.76 82.35
CA LEU A 380 32.08 -14.87 82.17
C LEU A 380 32.85 -13.63 82.65
N THR A 381 32.32 -12.42 82.44
CA THR A 381 32.97 -11.15 82.84
C THR A 381 33.01 -10.92 84.36
N ALA A 382 32.12 -11.55 85.13
CA ALA A 382 32.10 -11.45 86.60
C ALA A 382 33.23 -12.23 87.31
N ARG A 383 34.03 -13.05 86.61
CA ARG A 383 34.98 -13.98 87.25
C ARG A 383 36.45 -13.83 86.87
N GLY A 384 36.83 -13.03 85.87
CA GLY A 384 38.17 -13.18 85.26
C GLY A 384 38.99 -11.91 84.93
N VAL A 385 38.50 -10.69 85.18
CA VAL A 385 39.01 -9.54 84.38
C VAL A 385 40.32 -8.88 84.87
N THR A 386 40.77 -9.01 86.12
CA THR A 386 41.74 -8.00 86.60
C THR A 386 43.24 -8.26 86.43
N ARG A 387 43.75 -9.28 85.70
CA ARG A 387 45.24 -9.41 85.61
C ARG A 387 45.97 -9.92 84.35
N PRO A 388 45.39 -10.57 83.31
CA PRO A 388 46.20 -10.99 82.14
C PRO A 388 46.18 -10.04 80.93
N ILE A 389 45.35 -8.98 80.94
CA ILE A 389 45.07 -8.11 79.77
C ILE A 389 46.31 -7.40 79.18
N LEU A 390 47.39 -7.23 79.95
CA LEU A 390 48.58 -6.51 79.49
C LEU A 390 49.53 -7.34 78.59
N GLY A 391 49.37 -8.67 78.51
CA GLY A 391 50.27 -9.54 77.72
C GLY A 391 49.92 -9.64 76.23
N VAL A 392 48.63 -9.63 75.88
CA VAL A 392 48.15 -9.80 74.48
C VAL A 392 48.19 -8.48 73.69
N ALA A 393 48.06 -7.34 74.36
CA ALA A 393 48.16 -6.03 73.71
C ALA A 393 49.54 -5.78 73.05
N ALA A 394 50.60 -6.44 73.54
CA ALA A 394 51.94 -6.34 72.96
C ALA A 394 52.10 -7.15 71.65
N MET A 395 51.39 -8.27 71.49
CA MET A 395 51.47 -9.11 70.28
C MET A 395 50.55 -8.62 69.14
N LEU A 396 49.40 -8.01 69.47
CA LEU A 396 48.54 -7.32 68.47
C LEU A 396 49.21 -6.08 67.89
N LYS A 397 50.10 -5.42 68.66
CA LYS A 397 50.91 -4.29 68.19
C LYS A 397 51.86 -4.72 67.07
N ASP A 398 52.44 -5.92 67.16
CA ASP A 398 53.43 -6.43 66.20
C ASP A 398 52.80 -6.82 64.84
N ILE A 399 51.57 -7.33 64.85
CA ILE A 399 50.78 -7.61 63.62
C ILE A 399 50.21 -6.31 63.02
N ALA A 400 49.83 -5.33 63.84
CA ALA A 400 49.35 -4.02 63.38
C ALA A 400 50.46 -3.09 62.83
N SER A 401 51.74 -3.39 63.10
CA SER A 401 52.89 -2.63 62.59
C SER A 401 53.78 -3.39 61.60
N GLY A 402 53.38 -4.58 61.13
CA GLY A 402 54.15 -5.44 60.22
C GLY A 402 53.68 -5.43 58.74
N GLU A 403 54.44 -6.08 57.87
CA GLU A 403 54.29 -6.13 56.39
C GLU A 403 53.09 -6.97 55.87
N GLY A 404 51.97 -7.05 56.57
CA GLY A 404 50.76 -7.72 56.07
C GLY A 404 50.87 -9.25 55.89
N ASP A 405 51.79 -9.91 56.62
CA ASP A 405 52.03 -11.36 56.53
C ASP A 405 50.97 -12.17 57.31
N LEU A 406 49.91 -12.58 56.61
CA LEU A 406 48.80 -13.34 57.16
C LEU A 406 49.13 -14.84 57.30
N THR A 407 50.34 -15.28 56.93
CA THR A 407 50.77 -16.69 57.09
C THR A 407 51.24 -17.01 58.52
N ARG A 408 51.49 -15.99 59.34
CA ARG A 408 51.91 -16.18 60.74
C ARG A 408 50.74 -16.62 61.62
N ARG A 409 51.05 -17.39 62.67
CA ARG A 409 50.09 -17.88 63.65
C ARG A 409 50.58 -17.57 65.06
N LEU A 410 49.65 -17.33 65.97
CA LEU A 410 49.97 -17.13 67.39
C LEU A 410 50.18 -18.50 68.05
N GLU A 411 51.39 -18.77 68.54
CA GLU A 411 51.69 -19.96 69.35
C GLU A 411 51.59 -19.63 70.83
N TYR A 412 50.57 -20.16 71.51
CA TYR A 412 50.41 -20.02 72.95
C TYR A 412 50.11 -21.39 73.59
N ALA A 413 51.06 -21.90 74.37
CA ALA A 413 51.09 -23.30 74.81
C ALA A 413 50.23 -23.62 76.05
N ARG A 414 49.54 -22.64 76.66
CA ARG A 414 48.66 -22.90 77.82
C ARG A 414 47.21 -23.02 77.38
N GLN A 415 46.49 -23.98 77.98
CA GLN A 415 45.05 -24.22 77.77
C GLN A 415 44.20 -23.35 78.72
N ASP A 416 44.42 -22.04 78.67
CA ASP A 416 43.64 -21.04 79.41
C ASP A 416 42.94 -20.06 78.42
N GLU A 417 42.21 -19.06 78.92
CA GLU A 417 41.41 -18.14 78.10
C GLU A 417 42.25 -17.35 77.07
N LEU A 418 43.58 -17.23 77.27
CA LEU A 418 44.50 -16.61 76.31
C LEU A 418 44.95 -17.58 75.21
N GLY A 419 45.06 -18.87 75.54
CA GLY A 419 45.24 -19.93 74.54
C GLY A 419 44.01 -20.10 73.66
N GLU A 420 42.81 -19.92 74.23
CA GLU A 420 41.56 -19.88 73.45
C GLU A 420 41.51 -18.65 72.52
N LEU A 421 41.96 -17.47 72.98
CA LEU A 421 42.05 -16.25 72.17
C LEU A 421 43.05 -16.39 71.01
N ALA A 422 44.24 -16.96 71.25
CA ALA A 422 45.21 -17.26 70.20
C ALA A 422 44.63 -18.25 69.16
N GLY A 423 43.87 -19.26 69.62
CA GLY A 423 43.14 -20.18 68.75
C GLY A 423 42.04 -19.53 67.90
N TRP A 424 41.22 -18.64 68.48
CA TRP A 424 40.18 -17.91 67.75
C TRP A 424 40.76 -16.88 66.77
N PHE A 425 41.89 -16.25 67.10
CA PHE A 425 42.60 -15.35 66.19
C PHE A 425 43.18 -16.10 64.97
N ASN A 426 43.76 -17.29 65.19
CA ASN A 426 44.22 -18.14 64.10
C ASN A 426 43.04 -18.58 63.19
N ARG A 427 41.87 -18.93 63.76
CA ARG A 427 40.64 -19.20 62.97
C ARG A 427 40.11 -17.99 62.19
N PHE A 428 40.31 -16.78 62.70
CA PHE A 428 39.97 -15.55 61.98
C PHE A 428 40.89 -15.37 60.76
N LEU A 429 42.19 -15.62 60.91
CA LEU A 429 43.13 -15.63 59.78
C LEU A 429 42.79 -16.72 58.76
N ASP A 430 42.38 -17.91 59.20
CA ASP A 430 41.94 -19.00 58.30
C ASP A 430 40.71 -18.64 57.45
N LYS A 431 39.88 -17.68 57.90
CA LYS A 431 38.77 -17.13 57.10
C LYS A 431 39.17 -15.93 56.25
N LEU A 432 40.11 -15.12 56.72
CA LEU A 432 40.55 -13.91 56.02
C LEU A 432 41.43 -14.24 54.81
N GLN A 433 42.28 -15.27 54.91
CA GLN A 433 43.14 -15.73 53.83
C GLN A 433 42.38 -16.07 52.52
N PRO A 434 41.35 -16.96 52.53
CA PRO A 434 40.60 -17.27 51.30
C PRO A 434 39.86 -16.06 50.74
N ILE A 435 39.38 -15.13 51.58
CA ILE A 435 38.72 -13.90 51.12
C ILE A 435 39.71 -13.00 50.36
N ILE A 436 40.92 -12.80 50.89
CA ILE A 436 41.95 -11.99 50.20
C ILE A 436 42.41 -12.70 48.91
N ALA A 437 42.50 -14.03 48.90
CA ALA A 437 42.78 -14.81 47.69
C ALA A 437 41.66 -14.66 46.63
N ASP A 438 40.39 -14.72 47.03
CA ASP A 438 39.24 -14.54 46.14
C ASP A 438 39.15 -13.11 45.59
N VAL A 439 39.48 -12.09 46.40
CA VAL A 439 39.58 -10.70 45.95
C VAL A 439 40.71 -10.54 44.93
N LYS A 440 41.87 -11.16 45.16
CA LYS A 440 42.99 -11.17 44.21
C LYS A 440 42.60 -11.81 42.88
N ASN A 441 41.89 -12.94 42.92
CA ASN A 441 41.36 -13.59 41.72
C ASN A 441 40.32 -12.71 41.00
N SER A 442 39.40 -12.10 41.74
CA SER A 442 38.37 -11.20 41.17
C SER A 442 38.97 -9.97 40.48
N VAL A 443 40.08 -9.43 41.00
CA VAL A 443 40.81 -8.31 40.38
C VAL A 443 41.50 -8.75 39.07
N ILE A 444 42.01 -9.98 39.01
CA ILE A 444 42.57 -10.57 37.77
C ILE A 444 41.47 -10.75 36.72
N ASP A 445 40.30 -11.27 37.11
CA ASP A 445 39.16 -11.45 36.21
C ASP A 445 38.60 -10.10 35.70
N ALA A 446 38.54 -9.09 36.58
CA ALA A 446 38.13 -7.73 36.21
C ALA A 446 39.09 -7.10 35.19
N ARG A 447 40.41 -7.34 35.35
CA ARG A 447 41.41 -6.91 34.36
C ARG A 447 41.24 -7.64 33.03
N GLY A 448 41.05 -8.95 33.05
CA GLY A 448 40.81 -9.75 31.83
C GLY A 448 39.56 -9.27 31.07
N THR A 449 38.49 -8.96 31.80
CA THR A 449 37.25 -8.40 31.23
C THR A 449 37.49 -7.01 30.64
N ALA A 450 38.25 -6.14 31.32
CA ALA A 450 38.59 -4.81 30.81
C ALA A 450 39.45 -4.88 29.52
N ASP A 451 40.42 -5.80 29.45
CA ASP A 451 41.24 -6.00 28.26
C ASP A 451 40.39 -6.52 27.07
N GLN A 452 39.46 -7.44 27.34
CA GLN A 452 38.52 -7.93 26.33
C GLN A 452 37.58 -6.81 25.83
N SER A 453 37.04 -6.00 26.73
CA SER A 453 36.20 -4.84 26.36
C SER A 453 36.97 -3.81 25.53
N ALA A 454 38.23 -3.53 25.86
CA ALA A 454 39.06 -2.63 25.07
C ALA A 454 39.33 -3.18 23.65
N ALA A 455 39.56 -4.48 23.52
CA ALA A 455 39.74 -5.14 22.22
C ALA A 455 38.46 -5.07 21.37
N ILE A 456 37.30 -5.35 21.96
CA ILE A 456 35.99 -5.25 21.28
C ILE A 456 35.72 -3.80 20.84
N ALA A 457 36.00 -2.82 21.69
CA ALA A 457 35.84 -1.41 21.37
C ALA A 457 36.73 -0.99 20.19
N SER A 458 38.00 -1.40 20.18
CA SER A 458 38.92 -1.13 19.06
C SER A 458 38.46 -1.79 17.76
N GLN A 459 38.00 -3.03 17.81
CA GLN A 459 37.45 -3.73 16.65
C GLN A 459 36.17 -3.05 16.13
N THR A 460 35.31 -2.58 17.04
CA THR A 460 34.09 -1.84 16.69
C THR A 460 34.42 -0.53 15.98
N SER A 461 35.36 0.25 16.52
CA SER A 461 35.83 1.50 15.90
C SER A 461 36.39 1.28 14.48
N ALA A 462 37.23 0.24 14.30
CA ALA A 462 37.73 -0.13 12.98
C ALA A 462 36.62 -0.57 12.01
N GLY A 463 35.63 -1.33 12.49
CA GLY A 463 34.44 -1.72 11.73
C GLY A 463 33.60 -0.53 11.30
N MET A 464 33.39 0.45 12.18
CA MET A 464 32.65 1.68 11.88
C MET A 464 33.35 2.52 10.81
N GLN A 465 34.69 2.61 10.83
CA GLN A 465 35.43 3.31 9.76
C GLN A 465 35.26 2.64 8.40
N GLN A 466 35.17 1.32 8.35
CA GLN A 466 34.88 0.61 7.11
C GLN A 466 33.44 0.87 6.66
N GLN A 467 32.47 0.72 7.57
CA GLN A 467 31.07 0.99 7.29
C GLN A 467 30.84 2.41 6.78
N TYR A 468 31.53 3.40 7.34
CA TYR A 468 31.46 4.78 6.87
C TYR A 468 31.84 4.92 5.39
N ARG A 469 32.90 4.24 4.93
CA ARG A 469 33.31 4.25 3.52
C ARG A 469 32.28 3.58 2.62
N GLU A 470 31.69 2.47 3.07
CA GLU A 470 30.64 1.77 2.34
C GLU A 470 29.38 2.62 2.22
N VAL A 471 28.97 3.29 3.30
CA VAL A 471 27.83 4.22 3.35
C VAL A 471 28.04 5.42 2.40
N ASP A 472 29.25 5.99 2.36
CA ASP A 472 29.60 7.11 1.47
C ASP A 472 29.55 6.71 -0.02
N GLN A 473 30.00 5.49 -0.34
CA GLN A 473 29.87 4.93 -1.70
C GLN A 473 28.41 4.71 -2.09
N VAL A 474 27.58 4.20 -1.17
CA VAL A 474 26.15 4.02 -1.39
C VAL A 474 25.45 5.36 -1.60
N ALA A 475 25.79 6.40 -0.81
CA ALA A 475 25.26 7.75 -0.99
C ALA A 475 25.56 8.29 -2.40
N THR A 476 26.80 8.12 -2.86
CA THR A 476 27.22 8.53 -4.21
C THR A 476 26.43 7.80 -5.29
N ALA A 477 26.25 6.48 -5.16
CA ALA A 477 25.50 5.67 -6.12
C ALA A 477 24.02 6.10 -6.21
N PHE A 478 23.39 6.45 -5.09
CA PHE A 478 22.00 6.95 -5.11
C PHE A 478 21.88 8.37 -5.67
N GLN A 479 22.90 9.21 -5.48
CA GLN A 479 22.95 10.51 -6.14
C GLN A 479 23.04 10.38 -7.67
N GLU A 480 23.87 9.45 -8.16
CA GLU A 480 23.95 9.14 -9.60
C GLU A 480 22.65 8.50 -10.11
N MET A 481 22.00 7.64 -9.32
CA MET A 481 20.70 7.05 -9.66
C MET A 481 19.60 8.10 -9.80
N SER A 482 19.54 9.09 -8.90
CA SER A 482 18.58 10.18 -8.98
C SER A 482 18.80 11.03 -10.24
N ALA A 483 20.05 11.37 -10.56
CA ALA A 483 20.38 12.11 -11.77
C ALA A 483 20.02 11.34 -13.05
N THR A 484 20.35 10.05 -13.11
CA THR A 484 20.03 9.21 -14.27
C THR A 484 18.53 8.99 -14.43
N ALA A 485 17.78 8.87 -13.33
CA ALA A 485 16.33 8.80 -13.37
C ALA A 485 15.71 10.11 -13.93
N GLN A 486 16.21 11.28 -13.53
CA GLN A 486 15.79 12.55 -14.12
C GLN A 486 16.11 12.62 -15.63
N ASP A 487 17.29 12.17 -16.04
CA ASP A 487 17.65 12.11 -17.47
C ASP A 487 16.73 11.16 -18.26
N VAL A 488 16.38 10.00 -17.70
CA VAL A 488 15.43 9.06 -18.33
C VAL A 488 14.05 9.69 -18.45
N ALA A 489 13.55 10.37 -17.41
CA ALA A 489 12.27 11.07 -17.45
C ALA A 489 12.26 12.15 -18.55
N HIS A 490 13.34 12.93 -18.64
CA HIS A 490 13.51 13.95 -19.68
C HIS A 490 13.53 13.36 -21.09
N ASN A 491 14.30 12.29 -21.30
CA ASN A 491 14.40 11.60 -22.59
C ASN A 491 13.06 10.98 -23.00
N ALA A 492 12.31 10.41 -22.06
CA ALA A 492 10.99 9.87 -22.31
C ALA A 492 10.00 10.99 -22.69
N ALA A 493 10.05 12.14 -22.02
CA ALA A 493 9.24 13.30 -22.38
C ALA A 493 9.54 13.81 -23.81
N GLN A 494 10.82 13.90 -24.18
CA GLN A 494 11.24 14.25 -25.53
C GLN A 494 10.78 13.22 -26.57
N ALA A 495 10.86 11.93 -26.25
CA ALA A 495 10.40 10.86 -27.13
C ALA A 495 8.87 10.88 -27.32
N ALA A 496 8.11 11.21 -26.27
CA ALA A 496 6.66 11.42 -26.36
C ALA A 496 6.31 12.63 -27.24
N GLU A 497 7.10 13.71 -27.17
CA GLU A 497 6.92 14.87 -28.05
C GLU A 497 7.22 14.53 -29.52
N ALA A 498 8.33 13.83 -29.77
CA ALA A 498 8.66 13.35 -31.12
C ALA A 498 7.58 12.42 -31.69
N ALA A 499 7.02 11.54 -30.86
CA ALA A 499 5.89 10.69 -31.22
C ALA A 499 4.65 11.52 -31.58
N ARG A 500 4.26 12.51 -30.76
CA ARG A 500 3.14 13.42 -31.09
C ARG A 500 3.35 14.15 -32.43
N ASN A 501 4.56 14.62 -32.70
CA ASN A 501 4.87 15.24 -33.98
C ASN A 501 4.75 14.27 -35.17
N ALA A 502 5.13 13.00 -34.98
CA ALA A 502 4.96 11.96 -36.00
C ALA A 502 3.48 11.59 -36.23
N ASP A 503 2.65 11.60 -35.19
CA ASP A 503 1.20 11.39 -35.32
C ASP A 503 0.56 12.54 -36.10
N GLN A 504 0.90 13.79 -35.76
CA GLN A 504 0.46 14.97 -36.48
C GLN A 504 0.83 14.89 -37.98
N ALA A 505 2.08 14.53 -38.29
CA ALA A 505 2.52 14.37 -39.68
C ALA A 505 1.77 13.23 -40.40
N SER A 506 1.40 12.16 -39.68
CA SER A 506 0.60 11.06 -40.24
C SER A 506 -0.84 11.49 -40.52
N GLN A 507 -1.45 12.30 -39.64
CA GLN A 507 -2.79 12.87 -39.84
C GLN A 507 -2.81 13.84 -41.03
N GLU A 508 -1.80 14.69 -41.17
CA GLU A 508 -1.62 15.56 -42.34
C GLU A 508 -1.47 14.73 -43.63
N GLY A 509 -0.70 13.63 -43.57
CA GLY A 509 -0.58 12.68 -44.67
C GLY A 509 -1.91 12.05 -45.08
N LEU A 510 -2.74 11.65 -44.12
CA LEU A 510 -4.09 11.15 -44.37
C LEU A 510 -4.98 12.20 -45.05
N GLN A 511 -4.88 13.47 -44.66
CA GLN A 511 -5.63 14.57 -45.28
C GLN A 511 -5.22 14.78 -46.75
N VAL A 512 -3.92 14.78 -47.04
CA VAL A 512 -3.39 14.91 -48.41
C VAL A 512 -3.85 13.73 -49.28
N ILE A 513 -3.85 12.52 -48.72
CA ILE A 513 -4.35 11.33 -49.40
C ILE A 513 -5.86 11.43 -49.68
N GLY A 514 -6.66 11.93 -48.73
CA GLY A 514 -8.08 12.18 -48.96
C GLY A 514 -8.32 13.14 -50.13
N GLN A 515 -7.56 14.23 -50.21
CA GLN A 515 -7.63 15.17 -51.34
C GLN A 515 -7.20 14.51 -52.67
N THR A 516 -6.18 13.67 -52.63
CA THR A 516 -5.69 12.92 -53.80
C THR A 516 -6.76 11.95 -54.31
N THR A 517 -7.45 11.25 -53.40
CA THR A 517 -8.56 10.33 -53.73
C THR A 517 -9.67 11.06 -54.46
N ASN A 518 -10.14 12.18 -53.91
CA ASN A 518 -11.17 13.02 -54.53
C ASN A 518 -10.74 13.51 -55.94
N SER A 519 -9.45 13.82 -56.11
CA SER A 519 -8.92 14.28 -57.40
C SER A 519 -8.90 13.16 -58.45
N ILE A 520 -8.60 11.93 -58.03
CA ILE A 520 -8.65 10.75 -58.90
C ILE A 520 -10.10 10.41 -59.29
N GLU A 521 -11.05 10.51 -58.35
CA GLU A 521 -12.47 10.30 -58.64
C GLU A 521 -13.03 11.34 -59.63
N LEU A 522 -12.66 12.61 -59.45
CA LEU A 522 -12.99 13.66 -60.41
C LEU A 522 -12.40 13.36 -61.80
N LEU A 523 -11.12 12.97 -61.87
CA LEU A 523 -10.48 12.59 -63.12
C LEU A 523 -11.18 11.40 -63.80
N ALA A 524 -11.58 10.38 -63.04
CA ALA A 524 -12.31 9.23 -63.56
C ALA A 524 -13.68 9.64 -64.14
N ASN A 525 -14.38 10.56 -63.47
CA ASN A 525 -15.64 11.12 -63.97
C ASN A 525 -15.44 11.95 -65.25
N GLU A 526 -14.42 12.81 -65.29
CA GLU A 526 -14.09 13.59 -66.49
C GLU A 526 -13.73 12.69 -67.68
N MET A 527 -13.00 11.59 -67.43
CA MET A 527 -12.74 10.58 -68.47
C MET A 527 -14.01 9.92 -68.98
N ASN A 528 -14.97 9.60 -68.11
CA ASN A 528 -16.26 9.06 -68.53
C ASN A 528 -17.03 10.02 -69.42
N VAL A 529 -17.07 11.31 -69.08
CA VAL A 529 -17.71 12.34 -69.91
C VAL A 529 -17.00 12.46 -71.25
N ALA A 530 -15.67 12.48 -71.26
CA ALA A 530 -14.89 12.58 -72.49
C ALA A 530 -15.08 11.34 -73.40
N MET A 531 -15.23 10.14 -72.83
CA MET A 531 -15.58 8.94 -73.59
C MET A 531 -16.93 9.08 -74.30
N GLN A 532 -17.96 9.62 -73.62
CA GLN A 532 -19.28 9.84 -74.22
C GLN A 532 -19.24 10.82 -75.40
N GLU A 533 -18.47 11.92 -75.29
CA GLU A 533 -18.30 12.88 -76.38
C GLU A 533 -17.59 12.25 -77.60
N VAL A 534 -16.56 11.44 -77.35
CA VAL A 534 -15.80 10.75 -78.40
C VAL A 534 -16.65 9.65 -79.06
N GLU A 535 -17.49 8.94 -78.31
CA GLU A 535 -18.49 8.01 -78.87
C GLU A 535 -19.52 8.73 -79.74
N GLY A 536 -19.98 9.93 -79.32
CA GLY A 536 -20.83 10.79 -80.13
C GLY A 536 -20.18 11.22 -81.45
N LEU A 537 -18.88 11.54 -81.42
CA LEU A 537 -18.09 11.84 -82.62
C LEU A 537 -17.96 10.62 -83.53
N ALA A 538 -17.72 9.42 -82.97
CA ALA A 538 -17.66 8.17 -83.72
C ALA A 538 -18.99 7.90 -84.45
N SER A 539 -20.11 8.04 -83.75
CA SER A 539 -21.46 7.91 -84.33
C SER A 539 -21.72 8.93 -85.44
N SER A 540 -21.34 10.20 -85.23
CA SER A 540 -21.49 11.25 -86.24
C SER A 540 -20.68 10.96 -87.50
N SER A 541 -19.47 10.40 -87.33
CA SER A 541 -18.57 10.02 -88.42
C SER A 541 -19.08 8.84 -89.23
N GLU A 542 -19.72 7.87 -88.57
CA GLU A 542 -20.42 6.77 -89.25
C GLU A 542 -21.60 7.29 -90.08
N GLN A 543 -22.36 8.24 -89.53
CA GLN A 543 -23.47 8.86 -90.23
C GLN A 543 -23.00 9.67 -91.46
N ILE A 544 -21.90 10.42 -91.36
CA ILE A 544 -21.29 11.10 -92.51
C ILE A 544 -20.82 10.08 -93.56
N GLY A 545 -20.20 8.98 -93.14
CA GLY A 545 -19.83 7.89 -94.05
C GLY A 545 -21.02 7.36 -94.86
N SER A 546 -22.18 7.16 -94.21
CA SER A 546 -23.41 6.75 -94.90
C SER A 546 -23.92 7.77 -95.93
N VAL A 547 -23.79 9.07 -95.63
CA VAL A 547 -24.17 10.16 -96.55
C VAL A 547 -23.24 10.21 -97.75
N LEU A 548 -21.94 10.01 -97.55
CA LEU A 548 -20.95 9.99 -98.63
C LEU A 548 -21.21 8.84 -99.62
N GLU A 549 -21.61 7.66 -99.14
CA GLU A 549 -22.01 6.55 -100.02
C GLU A 549 -23.23 6.91 -100.89
N VAL A 550 -24.21 7.62 -100.34
CA VAL A 550 -25.35 8.13 -101.12
C VAL A 550 -24.90 9.14 -102.17
N ILE A 551 -24.02 10.09 -101.82
CA ILE A 551 -23.52 11.10 -102.77
C ILE A 551 -22.68 10.44 -103.87
N ARG A 552 -21.84 9.46 -103.53
CA ARG A 552 -21.07 8.66 -104.49
C ARG A 552 -22.01 7.97 -105.47
N ALA A 553 -23.05 7.31 -104.98
CA ALA A 553 -24.06 6.64 -105.81
C ALA A 553 -24.76 7.63 -106.75
N ILE A 554 -25.12 8.83 -106.27
CA ILE A 554 -25.71 9.89 -107.10
C ILE A 554 -24.72 10.39 -108.16
N ALA A 555 -23.46 10.60 -107.80
CA ALA A 555 -22.43 11.06 -108.74
C ALA A 555 -22.13 9.99 -109.81
N GLU A 556 -22.13 8.70 -109.45
CA GLU A 556 -21.99 7.58 -110.38
C GLU A 556 -23.18 7.48 -111.35
N GLN A 557 -24.39 7.62 -110.81
CA GLN A 557 -25.62 7.68 -111.62
C GLN A 557 -25.61 8.90 -112.55
N THR A 558 -25.14 10.06 -112.09
CA THR A 558 -25.03 11.30 -112.88
C THR A 558 -23.98 11.15 -113.99
N ASN A 559 -22.84 10.52 -113.70
CA ASN A 559 -21.80 10.21 -114.69
C ASN A 559 -22.32 9.27 -115.79
N LEU A 560 -23.10 8.25 -115.43
CA LEU A 560 -23.75 7.34 -116.38
C LEU A 560 -24.82 8.05 -117.23
N LEU A 561 -25.65 8.90 -116.62
CA LEU A 561 -26.65 9.71 -117.34
C LEU A 561 -25.99 10.69 -118.31
N ALA A 562 -24.91 11.35 -117.90
CA ALA A 562 -24.13 12.27 -118.72
C ALA A 562 -23.40 11.54 -119.87
N LEU A 563 -22.87 10.34 -119.62
CA LEU A 563 -22.31 9.48 -120.66
C LEU A 563 -23.35 9.12 -121.72
N ASN A 564 -24.55 8.70 -121.29
CA ASN A 564 -25.64 8.38 -122.21
C ASN A 564 -26.08 9.62 -123.02
N ALA A 565 -26.13 10.79 -122.40
CA ALA A 565 -26.44 12.05 -123.08
C ALA A 565 -25.34 12.46 -124.08
N ALA A 566 -24.06 12.28 -123.76
CA ALA A 566 -22.94 12.55 -124.65
C ALA A 566 -22.94 11.61 -125.89
N ILE A 567 -23.26 10.32 -125.68
CA ILE A 567 -23.43 9.35 -126.76
C ILE A 567 -24.56 9.79 -127.71
N GLU A 568 -25.72 10.18 -127.18
CA GLU A 568 -26.86 10.60 -127.99
C GLU A 568 -26.61 11.95 -128.69
N ALA A 569 -25.88 12.86 -128.05
CA ALA A 569 -25.46 14.13 -128.65
C ALA A 569 -24.44 13.93 -129.80
N ALA A 570 -23.51 12.98 -129.68
CA ALA A 570 -22.61 12.59 -130.78
C ALA A 570 -23.39 11.95 -131.95
N ARG A 571 -24.46 11.22 -131.65
CA ARG A 571 -25.36 10.60 -132.63
C ARG A 571 -26.16 11.62 -133.45
N ALA A 572 -26.46 12.79 -132.87
CA ALA A 572 -27.19 13.89 -133.51
C ALA A 572 -26.31 14.78 -134.42
N GLY A 573 -25.01 14.52 -134.54
CA GLY A 573 -24.10 15.24 -135.45
C GLY A 573 -23.95 16.74 -135.13
N GLU A 574 -23.93 17.60 -136.15
CA GLU A 574 -23.76 19.06 -136.01
C GLU A 574 -24.85 19.71 -135.13
N ALA A 575 -26.07 19.18 -135.10
CA ALA A 575 -27.17 19.71 -134.28
C ALA A 575 -27.01 19.40 -132.77
N GLY A 576 -26.26 18.35 -132.41
CA GLY A 576 -26.03 17.91 -131.03
C GLY A 576 -24.82 18.54 -130.36
N ARG A 577 -24.04 19.35 -131.09
CA ARG A 577 -22.72 19.83 -130.64
C ARG A 577 -22.78 20.64 -129.34
N GLY A 578 -23.79 21.49 -129.17
CA GLY A 578 -24.01 22.25 -127.93
C GLY A 578 -24.38 21.35 -126.74
N PHE A 579 -25.21 20.33 -126.96
CA PHE A 579 -25.58 19.35 -125.94
C PHE A 579 -24.42 18.41 -125.57
N ALA A 580 -23.57 18.04 -126.52
CA ALA A 580 -22.39 17.21 -126.27
C ALA A 580 -21.42 17.90 -125.30
N VAL A 581 -21.18 19.21 -125.49
CA VAL A 581 -20.32 20.01 -124.59
C VAL A 581 -20.90 20.05 -123.17
N VAL A 582 -22.22 20.25 -123.04
CA VAL A 582 -22.87 20.25 -121.71
C VAL A 582 -22.82 18.86 -121.07
N ALA A 583 -23.05 17.80 -121.84
CA ALA A 583 -22.99 16.42 -121.34
C ALA A 583 -21.57 16.03 -120.89
N ASP A 584 -20.52 16.42 -121.63
CA ASP A 584 -19.13 16.21 -121.23
C ASP A 584 -18.77 17.04 -119.98
N GLU A 585 -19.28 18.26 -119.84
CA GLU A 585 -19.08 19.10 -118.65
C GLU A 585 -19.77 18.49 -117.42
N VAL A 586 -21.01 17.99 -117.55
CA VAL A 586 -21.72 17.28 -116.48
C VAL A 586 -21.01 15.97 -116.13
N ARG A 587 -20.48 15.24 -117.12
CA ARG A 587 -19.71 14.01 -116.89
C ARG A 587 -18.42 14.31 -116.12
N ASN A 588 -17.71 15.36 -116.51
CA ASN A 588 -16.49 15.80 -115.82
C ASN A 588 -16.79 16.29 -114.40
N LEU A 589 -17.90 17.01 -114.20
CA LEU A 589 -18.37 17.42 -112.87
C LEU A 589 -18.71 16.20 -111.99
N ALA A 590 -19.45 15.22 -112.52
CA ALA A 590 -19.80 14.00 -111.81
C ALA A 590 -18.56 13.18 -111.41
N LYS A 591 -17.57 13.07 -112.30
CA LYS A 591 -16.28 12.45 -112.00
C LYS A 591 -15.54 13.21 -110.90
N ARG A 592 -15.45 14.54 -111.00
CA ARG A 592 -14.85 15.38 -109.94
C ARG A 592 -15.58 15.22 -108.60
N THR A 593 -16.90 15.08 -108.61
CA THR A 593 -17.68 14.79 -107.40
C THR A 593 -17.34 13.42 -106.81
N GLN A 594 -17.20 12.37 -107.63
CA GLN A 594 -16.76 11.05 -107.17
C GLN A 594 -15.35 11.10 -106.56
N ASP A 595 -14.40 11.74 -107.24
CA ASP A 595 -13.03 11.88 -106.76
C ASP A 595 -12.99 12.64 -105.41
N SER A 596 -13.75 13.73 -105.27
CA SER A 596 -13.88 14.46 -104.00
C SER A 596 -14.58 13.67 -102.89
N VAL A 597 -15.62 12.88 -103.22
CA VAL A 597 -16.28 12.02 -102.23
C VAL A 597 -15.35 10.92 -101.72
N GLU A 598 -14.53 10.36 -102.60
CA GLU A 598 -13.50 9.37 -102.24
C GLU A 598 -12.41 9.96 -101.34
N GLU A 599 -11.94 11.18 -101.63
CA GLU A 599 -11.03 11.91 -100.74
C GLU A 599 -11.65 12.15 -99.35
N ILE A 600 -12.92 12.59 -99.29
CA ILE A 600 -13.60 12.80 -98.01
C ILE A 600 -13.81 11.45 -97.28
N ARG A 601 -14.14 10.37 -97.99
CA ARG A 601 -14.29 9.03 -97.40
C ARG A 601 -13.01 8.59 -96.68
N GLN A 602 -11.85 8.78 -97.30
CA GLN A 602 -10.56 8.46 -96.67
C GLN A 602 -10.30 9.29 -95.41
N VAL A 603 -10.69 10.57 -95.40
CA VAL A 603 -10.61 11.42 -94.19
C VAL A 603 -11.53 10.89 -93.09
N ILE A 604 -12.75 10.48 -93.42
CA ILE A 604 -13.72 9.93 -92.46
C ILE A 604 -13.26 8.58 -91.90
N GLU A 605 -12.69 7.70 -92.73
CA GLU A 605 -12.11 6.43 -92.27
C GLU A 605 -10.92 6.66 -91.32
N GLY A 606 -10.05 7.62 -91.65
CA GLY A 606 -8.98 8.05 -90.76
C GLY A 606 -9.51 8.60 -89.43
N LEU A 607 -10.58 9.40 -89.49
CA LEU A 607 -11.21 9.97 -88.30
C LEU A 607 -11.83 8.89 -87.42
N GLN A 608 -12.58 7.94 -88.00
CA GLN A 608 -13.16 6.77 -87.30
C GLN A 608 -12.09 5.89 -86.64
N SER A 609 -10.98 5.62 -87.35
CA SER A 609 -9.85 4.87 -86.79
C SER A 609 -9.24 5.62 -85.60
N GLY A 610 -8.99 6.92 -85.74
CA GLY A 610 -8.47 7.76 -84.66
C GLY A 610 -9.43 7.83 -83.47
N THR A 611 -10.75 7.88 -83.70
CA THR A 611 -11.75 7.90 -82.62
C THR A 611 -11.70 6.60 -81.81
N ARG A 612 -11.61 5.44 -82.47
CA ARG A 612 -11.51 4.13 -81.79
C ARG A 612 -10.24 4.02 -80.93
N GLU A 613 -9.11 4.53 -81.43
CA GLU A 613 -7.85 4.54 -80.68
C GLU A 613 -7.93 5.42 -79.42
N VAL A 614 -8.58 6.59 -79.52
CA VAL A 614 -8.84 7.48 -78.38
C VAL A 614 -9.73 6.81 -77.33
N VAL A 615 -10.83 6.17 -77.73
CA VAL A 615 -11.71 5.43 -76.80
C VAL A 615 -10.96 4.32 -76.07
N SER A 616 -10.16 3.52 -76.80
CA SER A 616 -9.34 2.47 -76.19
C SER A 616 -8.36 3.02 -75.16
N THR A 617 -7.72 4.14 -75.47
CA THR A 617 -6.78 4.82 -74.56
C THR A 617 -7.51 5.34 -73.32
N MET A 618 -8.68 5.96 -73.48
CA MET A 618 -9.50 6.42 -72.36
C MET A 618 -9.95 5.28 -71.44
N HIS A 619 -10.38 4.13 -71.98
CA HIS A 619 -10.68 2.96 -71.17
C HIS A 619 -9.48 2.44 -70.38
N SER A 620 -8.28 2.48 -70.97
CA SER A 620 -7.05 2.13 -70.26
C SER A 620 -6.75 3.11 -69.13
N SER A 621 -6.85 4.41 -69.38
CA SER A 621 -6.62 5.45 -68.39
C SER A 621 -7.65 5.41 -67.25
N HIS A 622 -8.92 5.12 -67.54
CA HIS A 622 -9.96 4.93 -66.53
C HIS A 622 -9.65 3.74 -65.61
N ARG A 623 -9.23 2.59 -66.16
CA ARG A 623 -8.79 1.45 -65.34
C ARG A 623 -7.57 1.79 -64.50
N GLN A 624 -6.64 2.58 -65.02
CA GLN A 624 -5.47 3.01 -64.26
C GLN A 624 -5.83 3.98 -63.12
N ALA A 625 -6.79 4.88 -63.34
CA ALA A 625 -7.33 5.73 -62.28
C ALA A 625 -7.97 4.88 -61.16
N GLN A 626 -8.75 3.85 -61.50
CA GLN A 626 -9.31 2.91 -60.52
C GLN A 626 -8.23 2.16 -59.74
N GLY A 627 -7.19 1.65 -60.43
CA GLY A 627 -6.06 1.00 -59.76
C GLY A 627 -5.29 1.94 -58.80
N SER A 628 -5.21 3.23 -59.12
CA SER A 628 -4.63 4.24 -58.21
C SER A 628 -5.46 4.42 -56.94
N VAL A 629 -6.80 4.32 -57.00
CA VAL A 629 -7.67 4.36 -55.81
C VAL A 629 -7.37 3.20 -54.87
N ASP A 630 -7.17 1.99 -55.41
CA ASP A 630 -6.82 0.81 -54.60
C ASP A 630 -5.46 0.97 -53.89
N GLN A 631 -4.46 1.52 -54.59
CA GLN A 631 -3.15 1.82 -54.00
C GLN A 631 -3.23 2.89 -52.91
N VAL A 632 -4.07 3.90 -53.13
CA VAL A 632 -4.33 4.93 -52.12
C VAL A 632 -4.99 4.33 -50.88
N SER A 633 -5.97 3.43 -51.04
CA SER A 633 -6.60 2.72 -49.92
C SER A 633 -5.58 1.95 -49.06
N GLN A 634 -4.61 1.28 -49.69
CA GLN A 634 -3.52 0.60 -48.98
C GLN A 634 -2.62 1.58 -48.21
N ALA A 635 -2.34 2.75 -48.78
CA ALA A 635 -1.57 3.80 -48.11
C ALA A 635 -2.30 4.36 -46.88
N VAL A 636 -3.63 4.57 -46.96
CA VAL A 636 -4.47 4.95 -45.81
C VAL A 636 -4.34 3.92 -44.68
N ALA A 637 -4.50 2.64 -44.98
CA ALA A 637 -4.39 1.58 -43.98
C ALA A 637 -2.98 1.49 -43.35
N ALA A 638 -1.92 1.80 -44.12
CA ALA A 638 -0.56 1.87 -43.60
C ALA A 638 -0.37 3.05 -42.63
N LEU A 639 -0.86 4.24 -42.97
CA LEU A 639 -0.78 5.43 -42.12
C LEU A 639 -1.61 5.28 -40.84
N GLN A 640 -2.78 4.65 -40.91
CA GLN A 640 -3.58 4.34 -39.73
C GLN A 640 -2.85 3.41 -38.75
N ARG A 641 -2.15 2.39 -39.26
CA ARG A 641 -1.30 1.52 -38.41
C ARG A 641 -0.11 2.29 -37.81
N ILE A 642 0.47 3.23 -38.55
CA ILE A 642 1.53 4.10 -38.02
C ILE A 642 0.99 4.97 -36.88
N SER A 643 -0.16 5.63 -37.07
CA SER A 643 -0.79 6.45 -36.03
C SER A 643 -1.09 5.64 -34.76
N GLN A 644 -1.64 4.42 -34.89
CA GLN A 644 -1.84 3.52 -33.76
C GLN A 644 -0.54 3.16 -33.03
N ALA A 645 0.53 2.82 -33.77
CA ALA A 645 1.83 2.50 -33.19
C ALA A 645 2.46 3.72 -32.48
N VAL A 646 2.29 4.91 -33.04
CA VAL A 646 2.79 6.17 -32.45
C VAL A 646 2.02 6.54 -31.18
N SER A 647 0.71 6.31 -31.15
CA SER A 647 -0.10 6.46 -29.93
C SER A 647 0.43 5.55 -28.82
N LEU A 648 0.67 4.28 -29.12
CA LEU A 648 1.26 3.33 -28.16
C LEU A 648 2.63 3.79 -27.65
N ILE A 649 3.51 4.27 -28.54
CA ILE A 649 4.83 4.81 -28.16
C ILE A 649 4.67 6.02 -27.22
N THR A 650 3.69 6.88 -27.47
CA THR A 650 3.41 8.05 -26.62
C THR A 650 3.02 7.61 -25.22
N ASP A 651 2.10 6.64 -25.11
CA ASP A 651 1.66 6.11 -23.82
C ASP A 651 2.80 5.42 -23.06
N MET A 652 3.61 4.62 -23.76
CA MET A 652 4.80 3.98 -23.17
C MET A 652 5.79 5.01 -22.63
N ASN A 653 6.06 6.09 -23.37
CA ASN A 653 6.97 7.13 -22.92
C ASN A 653 6.44 7.90 -21.70
N LEU A 654 5.13 8.12 -21.61
CA LEU A 654 4.53 8.71 -20.41
C LEU A 654 4.69 7.80 -19.19
N GLN A 655 4.52 6.48 -19.36
CA GLN A 655 4.76 5.50 -18.29
C GLN A 655 6.24 5.46 -17.87
N ILE A 656 7.17 5.48 -18.83
CA ILE A 656 8.62 5.52 -18.54
C ILE A 656 8.97 6.79 -17.77
N ALA A 657 8.42 7.94 -18.16
CA ALA A 657 8.64 9.20 -17.45
C ALA A 657 8.14 9.13 -16.00
N SER A 658 6.93 8.64 -15.79
CA SER A 658 6.36 8.46 -14.45
C SER A 658 7.17 7.50 -13.59
N ALA A 659 7.60 6.36 -14.15
CA ALA A 659 8.41 5.38 -13.43
C ALA A 659 9.80 5.94 -13.07
N ALA A 660 10.37 6.78 -13.93
CA ALA A 660 11.64 7.45 -13.67
C ALA A 660 11.52 8.55 -12.60
N GLU A 661 10.41 9.30 -12.57
CA GLU A 661 10.12 10.25 -11.47
C GLU A 661 9.98 9.52 -10.12
N GLU A 662 9.30 8.37 -10.10
CA GLU A 662 9.19 7.52 -8.91
C GLU A 662 10.57 7.02 -8.46
N GLN A 663 11.39 6.51 -9.39
CA GLN A 663 12.78 6.11 -9.09
C GLN A 663 13.61 7.25 -8.52
N SER A 664 13.47 8.48 -9.03
CA SER A 664 14.15 9.65 -8.47
C SER A 664 13.70 9.92 -7.03
N SER A 665 12.40 9.84 -6.75
CA SER A 665 11.87 10.05 -5.40
C SER A 665 12.36 8.99 -4.42
N VAL A 666 12.38 7.72 -4.82
CA VAL A 666 12.91 6.61 -4.02
C VAL A 666 14.41 6.79 -3.78
N ALA A 667 15.19 7.20 -4.77
CA ALA A 667 16.62 7.47 -4.62
C ALA A 667 16.88 8.60 -3.60
N GLU A 668 16.08 9.67 -3.61
CA GLU A 668 16.16 10.75 -2.61
C GLU A 668 15.80 10.29 -1.19
N GLU A 669 14.81 9.41 -1.05
CA GLU A 669 14.46 8.82 0.24
C GLU A 669 15.59 7.93 0.76
N ILE A 670 16.16 7.09 -0.09
CA ILE A 670 17.28 6.25 0.30
C ILE A 670 18.50 7.11 0.66
N ASN A 671 18.76 8.20 -0.06
CA ASN A 671 19.85 9.12 0.28
C ASN A 671 19.66 9.73 1.70
N ARG A 672 18.42 10.05 2.09
CA ARG A 672 18.09 10.48 3.46
C ARG A 672 18.34 9.38 4.49
N ASN A 673 17.96 8.13 4.18
CA ASN A 673 18.21 6.98 5.05
C ASN A 673 19.72 6.71 5.21
N VAL A 674 20.50 6.82 4.14
CA VAL A 674 21.95 6.68 4.15
C VAL A 674 22.62 7.76 5.00
N ALA A 675 22.12 9.00 4.96
CA ALA A 675 22.57 10.07 5.85
C ALA A 675 22.29 9.72 7.33
N SER A 676 21.12 9.17 7.66
CA SER A 676 20.82 8.72 9.03
C SER A 676 21.74 7.57 9.48
N ILE A 677 22.06 6.62 8.59
CA ILE A 677 23.01 5.53 8.88
C ILE A 677 24.40 6.10 9.16
N ARG A 678 24.83 7.14 8.43
CA ARG A 678 26.09 7.83 8.66
C ARG A 678 26.14 8.45 10.06
N ASP A 679 25.09 9.15 10.48
CA ASP A 679 25.00 9.75 11.83
C ASP A 679 25.06 8.68 12.93
N VAL A 680 24.37 7.55 12.73
CA VAL A 680 24.43 6.41 13.67
C VAL A 680 25.82 5.80 13.71
N THR A 681 26.49 5.65 12.56
CA THR A 681 27.87 5.13 12.47
C THR A 681 28.85 6.02 13.22
N GLU A 682 28.71 7.34 13.10
CA GLU A 682 29.52 8.31 13.85
C GLU A 682 29.26 8.23 15.36
N SER A 683 28.00 8.10 15.77
CA SER A 683 27.64 7.91 17.19
C SER A 683 28.20 6.63 17.78
N ILE A 684 28.13 5.51 17.06
CA ILE A 684 28.69 4.23 17.50
C ILE A 684 30.22 4.30 17.57
N SER A 685 30.87 4.97 16.62
CA SER A 685 32.32 5.21 16.67
C SER A 685 32.71 5.98 17.93
N ALA A 686 31.97 7.04 18.29
CA ALA A 686 32.21 7.81 19.50
C ALA A 686 32.00 6.97 20.78
N GLN A 687 30.95 6.14 20.81
CA GLN A 687 30.70 5.22 21.94
C GLN A 687 31.78 4.15 22.07
N ALA A 688 32.30 3.64 20.95
CA ALA A 688 33.42 2.70 20.95
C ALA A 688 34.69 3.35 21.53
N ASP A 689 34.99 4.59 21.16
CA ASP A 689 36.12 5.32 21.73
C ASP A 689 35.95 5.58 23.24
N GLU A 690 34.74 5.95 23.68
CA GLU A 690 34.42 6.10 25.11
C GLU A 690 34.58 4.77 25.87
N SER A 691 34.08 3.67 25.31
CA SER A 691 34.19 2.33 25.91
C SER A 691 35.65 1.87 26.02
N ALA A 692 36.48 2.17 25.01
CA ALA A 692 37.91 1.94 25.08
C ALA A 692 38.56 2.73 26.23
N GLN A 693 38.17 4.00 26.42
CA GLN A 693 38.68 4.85 27.50
C GLN A 693 38.24 4.37 28.89
N VAL A 694 36.98 3.94 29.05
CA VAL A 694 36.46 3.34 30.28
C VAL A 694 37.21 2.04 30.61
N SER A 695 37.46 1.21 29.60
CA SER A 695 38.21 -0.04 29.75
C SER A 695 39.66 0.22 30.20
N GLN A 696 40.33 1.23 29.65
CA GLN A 696 41.65 1.66 30.12
C GLN A 696 41.62 2.16 31.58
N ASN A 697 40.56 2.86 31.98
CA ASN A 697 40.38 3.30 33.36
C ASN A 697 40.18 2.14 34.32
N LEU A 698 39.39 1.14 33.93
CA LEU A 698 39.19 -0.10 34.70
C LEU A 698 40.49 -0.88 34.84
N ASN A 699 41.27 -1.02 33.76
CA ASN A 699 42.57 -1.68 33.81
C ASN A 699 43.52 -0.98 34.82
N ARG A 700 43.55 0.36 34.82
CA ARG A 700 44.33 1.15 35.79
C ARG A 700 43.87 0.91 37.23
N LEU A 701 42.56 0.90 37.47
CA LEU A 701 41.99 0.66 38.79
C LEU A 701 42.27 -0.77 39.28
N ALA A 702 42.13 -1.76 38.41
CA ALA A 702 42.46 -3.15 38.69
C ALA A 702 43.95 -3.31 39.03
N ASN A 703 44.87 -2.66 38.29
CA ASN A 703 46.29 -2.66 38.62
C ASN A 703 46.58 -2.00 39.98
N HIS A 704 45.88 -0.92 40.32
CA HIS A 704 46.01 -0.28 41.63
C HIS A 704 45.51 -1.18 42.75
N GLN A 705 44.35 -1.82 42.58
CA GLN A 705 43.82 -2.79 43.55
C GLN A 705 44.74 -4.01 43.69
N GLN A 706 45.29 -4.53 42.59
CA GLN A 706 46.27 -5.61 42.61
C GLN A 706 47.50 -5.22 43.44
N SER A 707 48.03 -4.01 43.25
CA SER A 707 49.15 -3.50 44.03
C SER A 707 48.84 -3.34 45.53
N LEU A 708 47.60 -2.97 45.89
CA LEU A 708 47.15 -2.95 47.28
C LEU A 708 47.03 -4.35 47.87
N MET A 709 46.54 -5.31 47.08
CA MET A 709 46.39 -6.71 47.51
C MET A 709 47.73 -7.44 47.63
N ASP A 710 48.74 -7.07 46.82
CA ASP A 710 50.10 -7.63 46.90
C ASP A 710 50.86 -7.20 48.17
N GLN A 711 50.33 -6.25 48.95
CA GLN A 711 50.84 -5.92 50.29
C GLN A 711 50.48 -7.00 51.33
N PHE A 712 49.52 -7.88 51.03
CA PHE A 712 49.14 -8.99 51.90
C PHE A 712 49.80 -10.28 51.42
N ARG A 713 50.51 -10.94 52.32
CA ARG A 713 51.05 -12.28 52.07
C ARG A 713 50.06 -13.30 52.62
N VAL A 714 49.44 -14.05 51.72
CA VAL A 714 48.34 -14.99 52.00
C VAL A 714 48.77 -16.42 51.79
#